data_AF-D2HH50-F1
#
_entry.id   AF-D2HH50-F1
#
_cell.length_a   1.000
_cell.length_b   1.000
_cell.length_c   1.000
_cell.angle_alpha   90.00
_cell.angle_beta   90.00
_cell.angle_gamma   90.00
#
_symmetry.space_group_name_H-M   'P 1'
#
loop_
_entity.id
_entity.type
_entity.pdbx_description
1 polymer ?
#
loop_
_entity_poly.entity_id
_entity_poly.type
_entity_poly.pdbx_seq_one_letter_code
_entity_poly.pdbx_strand_id
1 'polypeptide(L)'
;QVDQYLYHMRLSDENLLEISKRFRKEMEKGLGATTHPTASVKMLPTFVRSTPDGTEHGEFLALDLGGTNFRVLRVRVTDNGLQKVEMENQIYAIPEDLMRGSGTQLFDHIAECLANFMDKLQIKDKKLPLGFTFSFPCVQTKLDESFLVSWTKGFKSSGVEGKDVVTLIRKAIQRRGDFDIDIVAVVNDTVGTMMTCGYDDQNCEIGLIVGTGSNACYMEEMRHIDMVEGDEGRMCINMEWGAFGDDGTLDDFRTEFDQEIDMGSLNPGKQLFEKMISGMYMGELVRLILVKMAKEELLFGGKVSPGLLTTGQFETKDVSDIEGEKDGTRKAREVLLRLGMDPTQEDCVATHRICQIVSTRSASLCAATLAAVLRRIKENKGEERLRSTIGVDGSVYKKHPHFAKRLHKAVRRLVPDCDVRFLRSEDGSGKGAAMVTAVAYRLADQHRARQNTLESLKLSREQLLEVKRRMNVEMERGLSKETHAIAPVKMLPTYVCATPDGTEKGDFLALDLGGTNFRVLLVRVRNGKRRGVEMHNKIYSIPQEVMHGTGDELFDHIVQCIADFLEYMGMKGVSLPLGFTFSFPCQQNSLDESILLKWTKGFKASGCEGEDVVMLLKEAIHRREEFDLDVVAVVNDTVGTMMTCGYEDPHCEVGLIVGTGSNACYMEEMRNVELVEGEEGRMCVNMEWGAFGDNGCLDDFRTEFDVAVDELSLNPGRQRFEKMISGMYLGEIVRNILIDFTKRGLLFRGRISERLKTRGIFETKFLSQIESDCLALLQVRAILRHLGLESTCDDSIIVKEVCTVVARRAAQLCGAGMAAVVDKIRENRGLDTLKVTVGVDGTLYKLHPHFAKVMHETVKDLAPKCDVSFLESEDGSGKGAALITAVACRIREAGQR
;
A
#
# COMPACT_ATOMS: atom_id res chain seq x y z
N GLN A 1 -37.58 48.55 -12.05
CA GLN A 1 -38.78 47.68 -12.07
C GLN A 1 -38.39 46.21 -12.15
N VAL A 2 -37.74 45.73 -13.22
CA VAL A 2 -37.28 44.32 -13.33
C VAL A 2 -36.47 43.84 -12.11
N ASP A 3 -35.50 44.63 -11.65
CA ASP A 3 -34.64 44.27 -10.51
C ASP A 3 -35.42 44.11 -9.18
N GLN A 4 -36.50 44.87 -9.00
CA GLN A 4 -37.36 44.80 -7.83
C GLN A 4 -38.32 43.62 -7.93
N TYR A 5 -38.85 43.37 -9.15
CA TYR A 5 -39.73 42.24 -9.43
C TYR A 5 -39.02 40.90 -9.22
N LEU A 6 -37.78 40.79 -9.71
CA LEU A 6 -36.94 39.61 -9.59
C LEU A 6 -35.97 39.68 -8.40
N TYR A 7 -36.34 40.41 -7.34
CA TYR A 7 -35.48 40.59 -6.16
C TYR A 7 -35.04 39.24 -5.56
N HIS A 8 -35.96 38.28 -5.46
CA HIS A 8 -35.67 36.94 -4.91
C HIS A 8 -34.71 36.11 -5.77
N MET A 9 -34.50 36.45 -7.04
CA MET A 9 -33.50 35.80 -7.89
C MET A 9 -32.10 36.41 -7.76
N ARG A 10 -31.97 37.56 -7.07
CA ARG A 10 -30.72 38.28 -6.88
C ARG A 10 -30.09 37.93 -5.54
N LEU A 11 -29.32 36.85 -5.53
CA LEU A 11 -28.69 36.33 -4.31
C LEU A 11 -27.54 37.22 -3.84
N SER A 12 -27.57 37.62 -2.57
CA SER A 12 -26.46 38.29 -1.89
C SER A 12 -25.33 37.32 -1.56
N ASP A 13 -24.14 37.82 -1.23
CA ASP A 13 -23.04 36.96 -0.77
C ASP A 13 -23.39 36.21 0.51
N GLU A 14 -24.21 36.79 1.40
CA GLU A 14 -24.73 36.12 2.60
C GLU A 14 -25.60 34.91 2.23
N ASN A 15 -26.53 35.07 1.26
CA ASN A 15 -27.35 33.98 0.76
C ASN A 15 -26.48 32.87 0.15
N LEU A 16 -25.48 33.24 -0.66
CA LEU A 16 -24.57 32.28 -1.30
C LEU A 16 -23.70 31.54 -0.28
N LEU A 17 -23.22 32.21 0.76
CA LEU A 17 -22.48 31.58 1.85
C LEU A 17 -23.37 30.63 2.67
N GLU A 18 -24.64 30.97 2.86
CA GLU A 18 -25.60 30.08 3.52
C GLU A 18 -25.89 28.83 2.67
N ILE A 19 -26.16 29.00 1.37
CA ILE A 19 -26.31 27.88 0.44
C ILE A 19 -25.05 27.00 0.44
N SER A 20 -23.86 27.60 0.45
CA SER A 20 -22.58 26.88 0.56
C SER A 20 -22.48 26.05 1.83
N LYS A 21 -22.89 26.59 2.99
CA LYS A 21 -22.92 25.85 4.26
C LYS A 21 -23.93 24.70 4.23
N ARG A 22 -25.12 24.91 3.67
CA ARG A 22 -26.13 23.85 3.52
C ARG A 22 -25.65 22.73 2.62
N PHE A 23 -25.02 23.06 1.49
CA PHE A 23 -24.47 22.08 0.57
C PHE A 23 -23.36 21.24 1.23
N ARG A 24 -22.48 21.87 2.01
CA ARG A 24 -21.45 21.14 2.77
C ARG A 24 -22.05 20.10 3.72
N LYS A 25 -23.13 20.45 4.43
CA LYS A 25 -23.83 19.49 5.31
C LYS A 25 -24.42 18.33 4.53
N GLU A 26 -24.98 18.59 3.34
CA GLU A 26 -25.48 17.53 2.47
C GLU A 26 -24.36 16.64 1.90
N MET A 27 -23.16 17.19 1.65
CA MET A 27 -21.98 16.38 1.29
C MET A 27 -21.60 15.43 2.43
N GLU A 28 -21.53 15.92 3.67
CA GLU A 28 -21.24 15.09 4.86
C GLU A 28 -22.31 14.00 5.05
N LYS A 29 -23.59 14.36 4.88
CA LYS A 29 -24.73 13.43 4.96
C LYS A 29 -24.65 12.35 3.86
N GLY A 30 -24.26 12.71 2.64
CA GLY A 30 -24.14 11.78 1.52
C GLY A 30 -22.96 10.82 1.65
N LEU A 31 -21.89 11.23 2.33
CA LEU A 31 -20.72 10.38 2.58
C LEU A 31 -20.91 9.40 3.74
N GLY A 32 -21.72 9.75 4.73
CA GLY A 32 -21.95 8.93 5.93
C GLY A 32 -22.84 7.71 5.70
N ALA A 33 -22.42 6.53 6.16
CA ALA A 33 -23.12 5.27 5.83
C ALA A 33 -24.56 5.20 6.38
N THR A 34 -24.80 5.78 7.55
CA THR A 34 -26.14 5.80 8.19
C THR A 34 -27.05 6.86 7.58
N THR A 35 -26.48 7.93 7.03
CA THR A 35 -27.22 9.09 6.51
C THR A 35 -27.45 9.02 5.01
N HIS A 36 -26.58 8.33 4.27
CA HIS A 36 -26.60 8.19 2.81
C HIS A 36 -27.98 7.78 2.24
N PRO A 37 -28.74 6.83 2.81
CA PRO A 37 -30.05 6.42 2.25
C PRO A 37 -31.06 7.58 2.13
N THR A 38 -30.94 8.60 2.98
CA THR A 38 -31.86 9.75 3.04
C THR A 38 -31.22 11.06 2.55
N ALA A 39 -29.97 11.01 2.09
CA ALA A 39 -29.28 12.18 1.55
C ALA A 39 -29.84 12.58 0.18
N SER A 40 -30.00 13.89 -0.05
CA SER A 40 -30.41 14.43 -1.35
C SER A 40 -29.22 14.43 -2.32
N VAL A 41 -28.06 14.88 -1.84
CA VAL A 41 -26.77 14.80 -2.54
C VAL A 41 -26.16 13.43 -2.28
N LYS A 42 -26.03 12.60 -3.32
CA LYS A 42 -25.74 11.17 -3.17
C LYS A 42 -24.28 10.85 -2.89
N MET A 43 -23.33 11.69 -3.31
CA MET A 43 -21.90 11.48 -3.05
C MET A 43 -21.42 10.07 -3.45
N LEU A 44 -21.75 9.67 -4.69
CA LEU A 44 -21.55 8.32 -5.21
C LEU A 44 -20.05 8.00 -5.41
N PRO A 45 -19.55 6.88 -4.85
CA PRO A 45 -18.20 6.39 -5.14
C PRO A 45 -18.01 6.00 -6.61
N THR A 46 -16.91 6.46 -7.22
CA THR A 46 -16.64 6.21 -8.66
C THR A 46 -15.59 5.12 -8.91
N PHE A 47 -14.90 4.66 -7.85
CA PHE A 47 -13.75 3.76 -7.92
C PHE A 47 -12.55 4.28 -8.72
N VAL A 48 -12.56 5.55 -9.14
CA VAL A 48 -11.38 6.24 -9.68
C VAL A 48 -10.53 6.74 -8.52
N ARG A 49 -9.45 6.01 -8.22
CA ARG A 49 -8.58 6.28 -7.04
C ARG A 49 -7.40 7.21 -7.30
N SER A 50 -7.09 7.49 -8.57
CA SER A 50 -5.95 8.34 -8.93
C SER A 50 -6.26 9.17 -10.17
N THR A 51 -5.68 10.37 -10.21
CA THR A 51 -5.60 11.20 -11.42
C THR A 51 -4.46 10.68 -12.31
N PRO A 52 -4.44 11.03 -13.62
CA PRO A 52 -3.32 10.65 -14.47
C PRO A 52 -2.02 11.26 -13.94
N ASP A 53 -0.90 10.54 -13.99
CA ASP A 53 0.40 11.04 -13.53
C ASP A 53 1.45 11.19 -14.65
N GLY A 54 1.05 10.90 -15.88
CA GLY A 54 1.87 11.03 -17.08
C GLY A 54 2.61 9.74 -17.46
N THR A 55 2.52 8.68 -16.65
CA THR A 55 3.09 7.35 -16.98
C THR A 55 2.09 6.44 -17.69
N GLU A 56 0.87 6.92 -17.93
CA GLU A 56 -0.13 6.24 -18.74
C GLU A 56 0.32 6.08 -20.19
N HIS A 57 0.14 4.89 -20.74
CA HIS A 57 0.45 4.60 -22.13
C HIS A 57 -0.49 3.52 -22.68
N GLY A 58 -0.69 3.51 -24.00
CA GLY A 58 -1.49 2.50 -24.69
C GLY A 58 -2.47 3.07 -25.70
N GLU A 59 -3.33 2.20 -26.21
CA GLU A 59 -4.38 2.53 -27.18
C GLU A 59 -5.72 2.05 -26.63
N PHE A 60 -6.69 2.96 -26.55
CA PHE A 60 -7.94 2.76 -25.84
C PHE A 60 -9.13 3.21 -26.68
N LEU A 61 -10.28 2.56 -26.48
CA LEU A 61 -11.56 3.03 -26.96
C LEU A 61 -12.27 3.80 -25.85
N ALA A 62 -13.03 4.82 -26.22
CA ALA A 62 -13.92 5.51 -25.30
C ALA A 62 -15.29 5.73 -25.92
N LEU A 63 -16.34 5.47 -25.15
CA LEU A 63 -17.72 5.77 -25.47
C LEU A 63 -18.17 6.96 -24.63
N ASP A 64 -18.96 7.85 -25.20
CA ASP A 64 -19.54 8.97 -24.46
C ASP A 64 -21.03 9.14 -24.78
N LEU A 65 -21.84 8.88 -23.76
CA LEU A 65 -23.30 8.92 -23.80
C LEU A 65 -23.82 9.77 -22.64
N GLY A 66 -24.36 10.94 -22.96
CA GLY A 66 -24.95 11.83 -21.95
C GLY A 66 -25.96 12.86 -22.44
N GLY A 67 -26.25 12.88 -23.74
CA GLY A 67 -27.17 13.79 -24.43
C GLY A 67 -27.65 13.21 -25.77
N THR A 68 -28.05 14.05 -26.72
CA THR A 68 -28.57 13.61 -28.03
C THR A 68 -27.49 13.12 -29.01
N ASN A 69 -26.22 13.39 -28.71
CA ASN A 69 -25.07 12.97 -29.49
C ASN A 69 -24.30 11.89 -28.73
N PHE A 70 -24.16 10.72 -29.34
CA PHE A 70 -23.28 9.65 -28.90
C PHE A 70 -21.92 9.79 -29.57
N ARG A 71 -20.83 9.68 -28.82
CA ARG A 71 -19.47 9.76 -29.38
C ARG A 71 -18.73 8.45 -29.16
N VAL A 72 -18.02 8.00 -30.20
CA VAL A 72 -17.03 6.92 -30.11
C VAL A 72 -15.67 7.54 -30.39
N LEU A 73 -14.70 7.26 -29.53
CA LEU A 73 -13.35 7.79 -29.62
C LEU A 73 -12.34 6.64 -29.59
N ARG A 74 -11.25 6.81 -30.32
CA ARG A 74 -10.00 6.08 -30.16
C ARG A 74 -8.97 7.05 -29.63
N VAL A 75 -8.33 6.69 -28.53
CA VAL A 75 -7.36 7.54 -27.83
C VAL A 75 -6.07 6.76 -27.70
N ARG A 76 -4.99 7.32 -28.22
CA ARG A 76 -3.63 6.77 -28.08
C ARG A 76 -2.80 7.69 -27.20
N VAL A 77 -2.23 7.12 -26.15
CA VAL A 77 -1.35 7.79 -25.20
C VAL A 77 0.06 7.22 -25.38
N THR A 78 1.00 8.06 -25.78
CA THR A 78 2.39 7.63 -26.01
C THR A 78 3.30 8.06 -24.87
N ASP A 79 4.15 7.13 -24.41
CA ASP A 79 5.18 7.34 -23.39
C ASP A 79 6.46 7.97 -24.00
N ASN A 80 6.33 9.10 -24.68
CA ASN A 80 7.47 9.79 -25.32
C ASN A 80 7.92 11.04 -24.57
N GLY A 81 7.51 11.21 -23.31
CA GLY A 81 7.84 12.38 -22.48
C GLY A 81 7.23 13.71 -22.95
N LEU A 82 6.48 13.72 -24.06
CA LEU A 82 5.83 14.90 -24.65
C LEU A 82 4.34 15.01 -24.29
N GLN A 83 3.78 14.03 -23.56
CA GLN A 83 2.35 13.96 -23.17
C GLN A 83 1.39 14.21 -24.34
N LYS A 84 1.73 13.72 -25.54
CA LYS A 84 0.89 13.92 -26.72
C LYS A 84 -0.16 12.82 -26.81
N VAL A 85 -1.43 13.20 -26.72
CA VAL A 85 -2.57 12.31 -26.90
C VAL A 85 -3.07 12.43 -28.34
N GLU A 86 -3.07 11.34 -29.09
CA GLU A 86 -3.68 11.26 -30.42
C GLU A 86 -5.13 10.80 -30.27
N MET A 87 -6.07 11.50 -30.90
CA MET A 87 -7.49 11.20 -30.80
C MET A 87 -8.18 11.19 -32.16
N GLU A 88 -8.95 10.15 -32.39
CA GLU A 88 -9.89 10.02 -33.50
C GLU A 88 -11.28 9.86 -32.91
N ASN A 89 -12.28 10.59 -33.41
CA ASN A 89 -13.65 10.46 -32.92
C ASN A 89 -14.69 10.45 -34.03
N GLN A 90 -15.86 9.93 -33.70
CA GLN A 90 -17.05 9.99 -34.56
C GLN A 90 -18.29 10.24 -33.70
N ILE A 91 -19.17 11.11 -34.20
CA ILE A 91 -20.44 11.46 -33.55
C ILE A 91 -21.58 10.75 -34.26
N TYR A 92 -22.46 10.12 -33.49
CA TYR A 92 -23.67 9.45 -33.94
C TYR A 92 -24.87 10.12 -33.27
N ALA A 93 -25.89 10.46 -34.05
CA ALA A 93 -27.14 10.93 -33.49
C ALA A 93 -27.91 9.75 -32.86
N ILE A 94 -28.58 10.01 -31.75
CA ILE A 94 -29.55 9.05 -31.18
C ILE A 94 -30.96 9.56 -31.48
N PRO A 95 -31.74 8.85 -32.30
CA PRO A 95 -33.15 9.13 -32.53
C PRO A 95 -33.97 9.17 -31.23
N GLU A 96 -34.95 10.08 -31.15
CA GLU A 96 -35.76 10.29 -29.94
C GLU A 96 -36.59 9.05 -29.56
N ASP A 97 -37.03 8.27 -30.56
CA ASP A 97 -37.72 7.00 -30.38
C ASP A 97 -36.83 5.95 -29.72
N LEU A 98 -35.50 5.96 -29.94
CA LEU A 98 -34.58 5.09 -29.21
C LEU A 98 -34.33 5.58 -27.78
N MET A 99 -34.24 6.90 -27.57
CA MET A 99 -34.09 7.49 -26.23
C MET A 99 -35.28 7.17 -25.31
N ARG A 100 -36.47 6.92 -25.88
CA ARG A 100 -37.71 6.57 -25.17
C ARG A 100 -38.19 5.14 -25.42
N GLY A 101 -37.42 4.35 -26.17
CA GLY A 101 -37.75 2.98 -26.56
C GLY A 101 -37.32 1.94 -25.54
N SER A 102 -36.96 0.74 -26.00
CA SER A 102 -36.42 -0.30 -25.10
C SER A 102 -34.91 -0.15 -24.90
N GLY A 103 -34.42 -0.53 -23.72
CA GLY A 103 -32.99 -0.59 -23.44
C GLY A 103 -32.25 -1.49 -24.43
N THR A 104 -32.84 -2.61 -24.82
CA THR A 104 -32.27 -3.52 -25.84
C THR A 104 -31.98 -2.79 -27.15
N GLN A 105 -32.95 -2.03 -27.67
CA GLN A 105 -32.76 -1.26 -28.91
C GLN A 105 -31.69 -0.17 -28.76
N LEU A 106 -31.66 0.53 -27.62
CA LEU A 106 -30.64 1.55 -27.36
C LEU A 106 -29.23 0.95 -27.36
N PHE A 107 -29.01 -0.16 -26.64
CA PHE A 107 -27.68 -0.78 -26.56
C PHE A 107 -27.28 -1.50 -27.85
N ASP A 108 -28.22 -2.01 -28.63
CA ASP A 108 -27.95 -2.54 -29.98
C ASP A 108 -27.51 -1.45 -30.95
N HIS A 109 -28.13 -0.26 -30.89
CA HIS A 109 -27.69 0.93 -31.64
C HIS A 109 -26.28 1.38 -31.23
N ILE A 110 -25.97 1.37 -29.93
CA ILE A 110 -24.63 1.69 -29.42
C ILE A 110 -23.59 0.68 -29.94
N ALA A 111 -23.90 -0.62 -29.90
CA ALA A 111 -23.02 -1.66 -30.41
C ALA A 111 -22.81 -1.54 -31.93
N GLU A 112 -23.84 -1.14 -32.68
CA GLU A 112 -23.73 -0.86 -34.12
C GLU A 112 -22.84 0.35 -34.42
N CYS A 113 -23.01 1.45 -33.70
CA CYS A 113 -22.17 2.63 -33.84
C CYS A 113 -20.69 2.32 -33.53
N LEU A 114 -20.43 1.51 -32.51
CA LEU A 114 -19.09 1.05 -32.17
C LEU A 114 -18.50 0.16 -33.27
N ALA A 115 -19.26 -0.81 -33.78
CA ALA A 115 -18.82 -1.67 -34.88
C ALA A 115 -18.43 -0.88 -36.13
N ASN A 116 -19.28 0.07 -36.53
CA ASN A 116 -19.06 0.92 -37.71
C ASN A 116 -17.79 1.77 -37.55
N PHE A 117 -17.53 2.27 -36.34
CA PHE A 117 -16.29 3.00 -36.03
C PHE A 117 -15.06 2.09 -36.13
N MET A 118 -15.14 0.88 -35.55
CA MET A 118 -14.03 -0.09 -35.59
C MET A 118 -13.73 -0.61 -37.00
N ASP A 119 -14.76 -0.78 -37.85
CA ASP A 119 -14.61 -1.15 -39.27
C ASP A 119 -13.86 -0.06 -40.04
N LYS A 120 -14.27 1.20 -39.84
CA LYS A 120 -13.67 2.36 -40.51
C LYS A 120 -12.18 2.50 -40.19
N LEU A 121 -11.79 2.16 -38.95
CA LEU A 121 -10.39 2.22 -38.50
C LEU A 121 -9.63 0.90 -38.69
N GLN A 122 -10.29 -0.17 -39.15
CA GLN A 122 -9.72 -1.50 -39.30
C GLN A 122 -9.08 -2.02 -38.01
N ILE A 123 -9.85 -1.99 -36.91
CA ILE A 123 -9.39 -2.39 -35.57
C ILE A 123 -10.27 -3.46 -34.89
N LYS A 124 -11.18 -4.12 -35.63
CA LYS A 124 -12.06 -5.17 -35.08
C LYS A 124 -11.31 -6.42 -34.59
N ASP A 125 -10.13 -6.67 -35.14
CA ASP A 125 -9.21 -7.74 -34.74
C ASP A 125 -8.48 -7.44 -33.43
N LYS A 126 -8.51 -6.18 -32.96
CA LYS A 126 -7.86 -5.76 -31.72
C LYS A 126 -8.86 -5.73 -30.56
N LYS A 127 -8.55 -6.48 -29.50
CA LYS A 127 -9.27 -6.38 -28.22
C LYS A 127 -8.76 -5.18 -27.42
N LEU A 128 -9.19 -3.98 -27.80
CA LEU A 128 -8.79 -2.74 -27.12
C LEU A 128 -9.57 -2.55 -25.80
N PRO A 129 -8.94 -2.06 -24.72
CA PRO A 129 -9.64 -1.66 -23.53
C PRO A 129 -10.56 -0.47 -23.81
N LEU A 130 -11.77 -0.52 -23.27
CA LEU A 130 -12.83 0.44 -23.49
C LEU A 130 -13.25 1.11 -22.18
N GLY A 131 -13.21 2.44 -22.17
CA GLY A 131 -13.85 3.28 -21.16
C GLY A 131 -15.22 3.76 -21.63
N PHE A 132 -16.20 3.82 -20.74
CA PHE A 132 -17.54 4.29 -21.06
C PHE A 132 -17.92 5.47 -20.18
N THR A 133 -17.93 6.68 -20.75
CA THR A 133 -18.62 7.82 -20.14
C THR A 133 -20.13 7.63 -20.27
N PHE A 134 -20.79 7.45 -19.13
CA PHE A 134 -22.23 7.31 -19.02
C PHE A 134 -22.77 8.34 -18.03
N SER A 135 -23.30 9.45 -18.56
CA SER A 135 -23.63 10.66 -17.77
C SER A 135 -24.99 10.57 -17.07
N PHE A 136 -25.20 9.52 -16.30
CA PHE A 136 -26.40 9.30 -15.50
C PHE A 136 -26.03 8.84 -14.09
N PRO A 137 -26.90 9.06 -13.09
CA PRO A 137 -26.64 8.59 -11.74
C PRO A 137 -26.55 7.06 -11.71
N CYS A 138 -25.40 6.53 -11.32
CA CYS A 138 -25.15 5.09 -11.25
C CYS A 138 -24.53 4.69 -9.92
N VAL A 139 -24.94 3.55 -9.39
CA VAL A 139 -24.26 2.89 -8.28
C VAL A 139 -23.18 2.00 -8.86
N GLN A 140 -21.96 2.10 -8.33
CA GLN A 140 -20.82 1.27 -8.71
C GLN A 140 -20.33 0.52 -7.48
N THR A 141 -19.82 -0.68 -7.69
CA THR A 141 -19.15 -1.54 -6.70
C THR A 141 -17.68 -1.75 -7.05
N LYS A 142 -17.33 -1.47 -8.31
CA LYS A 142 -16.00 -1.50 -8.91
C LYS A 142 -16.04 -0.74 -10.25
N LEU A 143 -14.88 -0.53 -10.87
CA LEU A 143 -14.75 0.34 -12.03
C LEU A 143 -15.47 -0.18 -13.29
N ASP A 144 -15.57 -1.50 -13.47
CA ASP A 144 -16.19 -2.17 -14.63
C ASP A 144 -17.66 -2.58 -14.40
N GLU A 145 -18.32 -2.02 -13.39
CA GLU A 145 -19.76 -2.20 -13.12
C GLU A 145 -20.42 -0.85 -12.91
N SER A 146 -21.65 -0.70 -13.42
CA SER A 146 -22.41 0.54 -13.24
C SER A 146 -23.91 0.30 -13.38
N PHE A 147 -24.62 0.37 -12.24
CA PHE A 147 -26.05 0.14 -12.16
C PHE A 147 -26.79 1.47 -12.26
N LEU A 148 -27.57 1.65 -13.33
CA LEU A 148 -28.33 2.89 -13.52
C LEU A 148 -29.36 3.04 -12.39
N VAL A 149 -29.30 4.13 -11.64
CA VAL A 149 -30.28 4.43 -10.57
C VAL A 149 -31.60 4.87 -11.17
N SER A 150 -31.52 5.87 -12.05
CA SER A 150 -32.68 6.48 -12.70
C SER A 150 -32.24 7.26 -13.92
N TRP A 151 -33.06 7.29 -14.97
CA TRP A 151 -32.83 8.18 -16.09
C TRP A 151 -33.01 9.65 -15.70
N THR A 152 -32.21 10.51 -16.33
CA THR A 152 -32.33 11.96 -16.23
C THR A 152 -32.30 12.59 -17.63
N LYS A 153 -32.50 13.90 -17.71
CA LYS A 153 -32.49 14.67 -18.98
C LYS A 153 -33.63 14.20 -19.91
N GLY A 154 -33.31 13.80 -21.15
CA GLY A 154 -34.28 13.38 -22.17
C GLY A 154 -34.43 11.87 -22.37
N PHE A 155 -33.72 11.04 -21.60
CA PHE A 155 -33.75 9.58 -21.75
C PHE A 155 -34.84 8.95 -20.88
N LYS A 156 -35.46 7.86 -21.37
CA LYS A 156 -36.44 7.05 -20.63
C LYS A 156 -36.54 5.62 -21.17
N SER A 157 -35.43 5.03 -21.62
CA SER A 157 -35.45 3.69 -22.22
C SER A 157 -35.81 2.62 -21.19
N SER A 158 -36.81 1.79 -21.47
CA SER A 158 -37.33 0.80 -20.51
C SER A 158 -36.37 -0.37 -20.31
N GLY A 159 -36.29 -0.91 -19.09
CA GLY A 159 -35.49 -2.12 -18.80
C GLY A 159 -34.00 -1.87 -18.61
N VAL A 160 -33.59 -0.63 -18.32
CA VAL A 160 -32.20 -0.24 -18.00
C VAL A 160 -32.02 0.16 -16.54
N GLU A 161 -33.00 0.86 -15.93
CA GLU A 161 -32.94 1.23 -14.52
C GLU A 161 -32.83 -0.02 -13.62
N GLY A 162 -31.93 0.03 -12.64
CA GLY A 162 -31.55 -1.10 -11.77
C GLY A 162 -30.70 -2.18 -12.44
N LYS A 163 -30.32 -2.03 -13.71
CA LYS A 163 -29.47 -2.98 -14.44
C LYS A 163 -28.06 -2.42 -14.60
N ASP A 164 -27.08 -3.33 -14.61
CA ASP A 164 -25.70 -3.00 -14.97
C ASP A 164 -25.58 -2.70 -16.47
N VAL A 165 -25.20 -1.47 -16.81
CA VAL A 165 -25.07 -1.02 -18.19
C VAL A 165 -23.92 -1.70 -18.93
N VAL A 166 -22.89 -2.17 -18.21
CA VAL A 166 -21.77 -2.93 -18.78
C VAL A 166 -22.27 -4.29 -19.27
N THR A 167 -23.08 -4.97 -18.48
CA THR A 167 -23.75 -6.21 -18.89
C THR A 167 -24.66 -5.98 -20.11
N LEU A 168 -25.39 -4.87 -20.17
CA LEU A 168 -26.28 -4.58 -21.30
C LEU A 168 -25.53 -4.37 -22.62
N ILE A 169 -24.45 -3.59 -22.61
CA ILE A 169 -23.62 -3.39 -23.81
C ILE A 169 -22.86 -4.67 -24.19
N ARG A 170 -22.34 -5.45 -23.23
CA ARG A 170 -21.74 -6.77 -23.49
C ARG A 170 -22.72 -7.71 -24.19
N LYS A 171 -23.98 -7.74 -23.74
CA LYS A 171 -25.05 -8.54 -24.38
C LYS A 171 -25.38 -8.05 -25.79
N ALA A 172 -25.37 -6.73 -26.03
CA ALA A 172 -25.60 -6.18 -27.37
C ALA A 172 -24.49 -6.56 -28.35
N ILE A 173 -23.23 -6.46 -27.90
CA ILE A 173 -22.06 -6.87 -28.69
C ILE A 173 -22.07 -8.38 -28.96
N GLN A 174 -22.42 -9.20 -27.95
CA GLN A 174 -22.57 -10.65 -28.13
C GLN A 174 -23.69 -11.02 -29.11
N ARG A 175 -24.84 -10.31 -29.08
CA ARG A 175 -25.92 -10.53 -30.06
C ARG A 175 -25.46 -10.22 -31.49
N ARG A 176 -24.55 -9.26 -31.65
CA ARG A 176 -24.01 -8.87 -32.95
C ARG A 176 -22.94 -9.84 -33.45
N GLY A 177 -21.98 -10.21 -32.60
CA GLY A 177 -21.03 -11.30 -32.82
C GLY A 177 -19.86 -11.03 -33.77
N ASP A 178 -19.62 -9.79 -34.20
CA ASP A 178 -18.60 -9.41 -35.20
C ASP A 178 -17.34 -8.74 -34.63
N PHE A 179 -17.27 -8.47 -33.32
CA PHE A 179 -16.07 -7.98 -32.62
C PHE A 179 -16.14 -8.26 -31.11
N ASP A 180 -15.01 -8.11 -30.42
CA ASP A 180 -14.89 -8.24 -28.96
C ASP A 180 -14.19 -7.01 -28.36
N ILE A 181 -14.57 -6.62 -27.14
CA ILE A 181 -13.99 -5.49 -26.41
C ILE A 181 -13.79 -5.84 -24.94
N ASP A 182 -12.85 -5.16 -24.30
CA ASP A 182 -12.65 -5.26 -22.86
C ASP A 182 -13.12 -3.98 -22.17
N ILE A 183 -14.33 -3.98 -21.61
CA ILE A 183 -14.85 -2.82 -20.87
C ILE A 183 -14.22 -2.82 -19.48
N VAL A 184 -13.31 -1.86 -19.25
CA VAL A 184 -12.52 -1.77 -18.02
C VAL A 184 -13.02 -0.69 -17.08
N ALA A 185 -13.78 0.29 -17.59
CA ALA A 185 -14.25 1.41 -16.80
C ALA A 185 -15.57 1.99 -17.29
N VAL A 186 -16.46 2.32 -16.34
CA VAL A 186 -17.60 3.23 -16.57
C VAL A 186 -17.44 4.43 -15.66
N VAL A 187 -17.59 5.64 -16.22
CA VAL A 187 -17.41 6.89 -15.49
C VAL A 187 -18.50 7.91 -15.83
N ASN A 188 -18.76 8.82 -14.89
CA ASN A 188 -19.58 10.00 -15.15
C ASN A 188 -18.82 11.03 -15.99
N ASP A 189 -19.51 11.94 -16.69
CA ASP A 189 -18.88 13.01 -17.47
C ASP A 189 -18.10 14.01 -16.63
N THR A 190 -18.52 14.26 -15.40
CA THR A 190 -17.74 15.04 -14.43
C THR A 190 -16.38 14.41 -14.18
N VAL A 191 -16.34 13.11 -13.91
CA VAL A 191 -15.10 12.32 -13.69
C VAL A 191 -14.24 12.34 -14.95
N GLY A 192 -14.82 12.11 -16.13
CA GLY A 192 -14.12 12.22 -17.40
C GLY A 192 -13.52 13.61 -17.61
N THR A 193 -14.24 14.67 -17.27
CA THR A 193 -13.76 16.05 -17.37
C THR A 193 -12.59 16.31 -16.41
N MET A 194 -12.70 15.85 -15.16
CA MET A 194 -11.62 15.95 -14.17
C MET A 194 -10.36 15.24 -14.66
N MET A 195 -10.51 14.02 -15.21
CA MET A 195 -9.37 13.21 -15.66
C MET A 195 -8.74 13.75 -16.94
N THR A 196 -9.55 14.32 -17.84
CA THR A 196 -9.04 15.01 -19.03
C THR A 196 -8.17 16.20 -18.65
N CYS A 197 -8.68 17.06 -17.76
CA CYS A 197 -7.96 18.23 -17.29
C CYS A 197 -6.80 17.87 -16.35
N GLY A 198 -6.92 16.78 -15.60
CA GLY A 198 -5.88 16.26 -14.71
C GLY A 198 -4.65 15.73 -15.44
N TYR A 199 -4.84 15.22 -16.66
CA TYR A 199 -3.73 14.87 -17.53
C TYR A 199 -2.88 16.10 -17.89
N ASP A 200 -3.53 17.23 -18.20
CA ASP A 200 -2.86 18.47 -18.60
C ASP A 200 -2.40 19.32 -17.39
N ASP A 201 -3.04 19.18 -16.23
CA ASP A 201 -2.71 19.87 -14.97
C ASP A 201 -2.92 18.96 -13.75
N GLN A 202 -1.82 18.53 -13.15
CA GLN A 202 -1.79 17.64 -11.99
C GLN A 202 -2.45 18.20 -10.71
N ASN A 203 -2.83 19.49 -10.70
CA ASN A 203 -3.59 20.09 -9.61
C ASN A 203 -5.11 19.94 -9.78
N CYS A 204 -5.59 19.27 -10.84
CA CYS A 204 -7.01 19.12 -11.11
C CYS A 204 -7.66 18.12 -10.15
N GLU A 205 -8.50 18.61 -9.24
CA GLU A 205 -9.15 17.81 -8.21
C GLU A 205 -10.68 17.91 -8.25
N ILE A 206 -11.23 18.71 -9.17
CA ILE A 206 -12.68 18.91 -9.35
C ILE A 206 -13.01 18.82 -10.84
N GLY A 207 -14.03 18.03 -11.18
CA GLY A 207 -14.66 18.01 -12.49
C GLY A 207 -16.03 18.67 -12.43
N LEU A 208 -16.29 19.64 -13.30
CA LEU A 208 -17.53 20.42 -13.34
C LEU A 208 -18.19 20.33 -14.71
N ILE A 209 -19.47 20.00 -14.72
CA ILE A 209 -20.33 20.05 -15.91
C ILE A 209 -21.38 21.14 -15.72
N VAL A 210 -21.45 22.09 -16.65
CA VAL A 210 -22.58 23.05 -16.77
C VAL A 210 -23.02 23.11 -18.23
N GLY A 211 -23.90 22.18 -18.60
CA GLY A 211 -24.39 21.97 -19.96
C GLY A 211 -25.91 21.79 -19.98
N THR A 212 -26.38 20.71 -20.62
CA THR A 212 -27.81 20.32 -20.55
C THR A 212 -28.26 20.09 -19.11
N GLY A 213 -27.42 19.38 -18.34
CA GLY A 213 -27.52 19.27 -16.89
C GLY A 213 -26.40 20.02 -16.17
N SER A 214 -26.36 19.92 -14.84
CA SER A 214 -25.30 20.45 -14.00
C SER A 214 -24.89 19.42 -12.95
N ASN A 215 -23.61 19.07 -12.92
CA ASN A 215 -23.06 18.16 -11.92
C ASN A 215 -21.60 18.50 -11.61
N ALA A 216 -21.07 17.99 -10.50
CA ALA A 216 -19.64 18.02 -10.23
C ALA A 216 -19.15 16.79 -9.45
N CYS A 217 -17.87 16.48 -9.63
CA CYS A 217 -17.15 15.47 -8.87
C CYS A 217 -15.87 16.08 -8.27
N TYR A 218 -15.32 15.44 -7.25
CA TYR A 218 -14.01 15.84 -6.69
C TYR A 218 -13.27 14.67 -6.04
N MET A 219 -11.98 14.82 -5.78
CA MET A 219 -11.18 13.83 -5.02
C MET A 219 -11.41 13.98 -3.51
N GLU A 220 -12.02 12.97 -2.88
CA GLU A 220 -12.25 12.88 -1.43
C GLU A 220 -11.27 11.87 -0.80
N GLU A 221 -10.95 12.05 0.48
CA GLU A 221 -10.13 11.10 1.24
C GLU A 221 -10.94 9.86 1.58
N MET A 222 -10.38 8.66 1.36
CA MET A 222 -11.09 7.39 1.58
C MET A 222 -11.62 7.21 3.00
N ARG A 223 -10.87 7.69 4.00
CA ARG A 223 -11.30 7.73 5.42
C ARG A 223 -12.61 8.50 5.68
N HIS A 224 -13.11 9.27 4.72
CA HIS A 224 -14.37 10.00 4.83
C HIS A 224 -15.50 9.37 4.00
N ILE A 225 -15.27 8.22 3.36
CA ILE A 225 -16.22 7.56 2.46
C ILE A 225 -16.70 6.28 3.13
N ASP A 226 -17.62 6.39 4.09
CA ASP A 226 -18.08 5.24 4.89
C ASP A 226 -18.73 4.13 4.05
N MET A 227 -19.20 4.47 2.84
CA MET A 227 -19.84 3.53 1.90
C MET A 227 -18.86 2.61 1.17
N VAL A 228 -17.55 2.85 1.27
CA VAL A 228 -16.52 2.02 0.64
C VAL A 228 -15.57 1.54 1.72
N GLU A 229 -15.31 0.23 1.73
CA GLU A 229 -14.33 -0.33 2.66
C GLU A 229 -12.90 0.16 2.31
N GLY A 230 -12.20 0.61 3.34
CA GLY A 230 -10.84 1.15 3.26
C GLY A 230 -10.77 2.63 3.62
N ASP A 231 -9.71 3.02 4.32
CA ASP A 231 -9.44 4.38 4.78
C ASP A 231 -8.31 5.05 3.99
N GLU A 232 -7.79 4.38 2.96
CA GLU A 232 -6.50 4.70 2.34
C GLU A 232 -6.59 5.36 0.96
N GLY A 233 -5.83 6.45 0.81
CA GLY A 233 -5.77 7.18 -0.45
C GLY A 233 -7.00 8.04 -0.67
N ARG A 234 -7.29 8.31 -1.94
CA ARG A 234 -8.41 9.16 -2.34
C ARG A 234 -9.28 8.43 -3.34
N MET A 235 -10.54 8.82 -3.42
CA MET A 235 -11.43 8.39 -4.48
C MET A 235 -12.19 9.59 -5.02
N CYS A 236 -12.37 9.62 -6.33
CA CYS A 236 -13.26 10.59 -6.92
C CYS A 236 -14.70 10.29 -6.49
N ILE A 237 -15.40 11.29 -5.97
CA ILE A 237 -16.80 11.22 -5.60
C ILE A 237 -17.62 11.99 -6.63
N ASN A 238 -18.60 11.33 -7.23
CA ASN A 238 -19.62 11.98 -8.02
C ASN A 238 -20.72 12.49 -7.10
N MET A 239 -20.86 13.81 -6.97
CA MET A 239 -21.76 14.38 -5.96
C MET A 239 -23.23 14.19 -6.31
N GLU A 240 -23.58 14.11 -7.60
CA GLU A 240 -24.96 14.21 -8.11
C GLU A 240 -25.67 15.43 -7.50
N TRP A 241 -25.01 16.59 -7.54
CA TRP A 241 -25.46 17.78 -6.82
C TRP A 241 -26.77 18.38 -7.36
N GLY A 242 -27.26 17.87 -8.48
CA GLY A 242 -28.47 18.38 -9.14
C GLY A 242 -29.70 18.19 -8.27
N ALA A 243 -29.70 17.14 -7.44
CA ALA A 243 -30.74 16.80 -6.47
C ALA A 243 -30.66 17.62 -5.16
N PHE A 244 -29.70 18.54 -5.02
CA PHE A 244 -29.61 19.38 -3.82
C PHE A 244 -30.92 20.16 -3.61
N GLY A 245 -31.50 20.05 -2.42
CA GLY A 245 -32.77 20.69 -2.08
C GLY A 245 -34.03 19.91 -2.49
N ASP A 246 -33.91 18.71 -3.07
CA ASP A 246 -35.04 17.81 -3.35
C ASP A 246 -35.82 17.41 -2.07
N ASP A 247 -35.22 17.61 -0.90
CA ASP A 247 -35.82 17.40 0.43
C ASP A 247 -36.42 18.67 1.05
N GLY A 248 -36.48 19.77 0.29
CA GLY A 248 -37.01 21.07 0.72
C GLY A 248 -35.95 22.03 1.29
N THR A 249 -34.68 21.61 1.39
CA THR A 249 -33.59 22.41 1.99
C THR A 249 -33.33 23.76 1.29
N LEU A 250 -33.81 23.93 0.05
CA LEU A 250 -33.64 25.14 -0.75
C LEU A 250 -34.94 25.91 -1.01
N ASP A 251 -36.06 25.54 -0.38
CA ASP A 251 -37.37 26.14 -0.69
C ASP A 251 -37.43 27.66 -0.43
N ASP A 252 -36.61 28.18 0.49
CA ASP A 252 -36.45 29.61 0.76
C ASP A 252 -35.68 30.39 -0.33
N PHE A 253 -34.95 29.69 -1.20
CA PHE A 253 -34.22 30.25 -2.33
C PHE A 253 -34.89 29.97 -3.69
N ARG A 254 -35.93 29.14 -3.70
CA ARG A 254 -36.75 28.85 -4.87
C ARG A 254 -37.85 29.89 -5.02
N THR A 255 -38.13 30.26 -6.25
CA THR A 255 -39.21 31.17 -6.62
C THR A 255 -40.39 30.40 -7.20
N GLU A 256 -41.52 31.06 -7.36
CA GLU A 256 -42.69 30.49 -8.06
C GLU A 256 -42.36 30.01 -9.48
N PHE A 257 -41.43 30.67 -10.18
CA PHE A 257 -40.98 30.25 -11.51
C PHE A 257 -40.22 28.91 -11.46
N ASP A 258 -39.45 28.69 -10.38
CA ASP A 258 -38.75 27.43 -10.15
C ASP A 258 -39.71 26.29 -9.75
N GLN A 259 -40.87 26.63 -9.17
CA GLN A 259 -41.93 25.67 -8.87
C GLN A 259 -42.74 25.33 -10.13
N GLU A 260 -43.07 26.33 -10.96
CA GLU A 260 -43.82 26.13 -12.20
C GLU A 260 -43.02 25.28 -13.22
N ILE A 261 -41.72 25.56 -13.40
CA ILE A 261 -40.87 24.75 -14.27
C ILE A 261 -40.71 23.32 -13.77
N ASP A 262 -40.67 23.12 -12.44
CA ASP A 262 -40.58 21.79 -11.84
C ASP A 262 -41.85 20.97 -12.09
N MET A 263 -43.02 21.57 -11.87
CA MET A 263 -44.32 20.92 -12.13
C MET A 263 -44.49 20.52 -13.60
N GLY A 264 -43.97 21.33 -14.54
CA GLY A 264 -44.04 21.05 -15.98
C GLY A 264 -42.94 20.13 -16.52
N SER A 265 -42.01 19.67 -15.68
CA SER A 265 -40.85 18.87 -16.10
C SER A 265 -41.15 17.37 -16.18
N LEU A 266 -40.22 16.61 -16.76
CA LEU A 266 -40.31 15.13 -16.84
C LEU A 266 -40.14 14.44 -15.47
N ASN A 267 -39.59 15.14 -14.49
CA ASN A 267 -39.26 14.64 -13.17
C ASN A 267 -39.63 15.65 -12.06
N PRO A 268 -40.93 15.92 -11.82
CA PRO A 268 -41.36 16.86 -10.78
C PRO A 268 -40.86 16.46 -9.39
N GLY A 269 -40.45 17.45 -8.59
CA GLY A 269 -39.90 17.25 -7.24
C GLY A 269 -38.50 16.63 -7.21
N LYS A 270 -37.81 16.59 -8.36
CA LYS A 270 -36.46 16.05 -8.48
C LYS A 270 -35.54 17.01 -9.22
N GLN A 271 -34.24 16.91 -8.94
CA GLN A 271 -33.21 17.72 -9.60
C GLN A 271 -33.45 19.23 -9.44
N LEU A 272 -33.97 19.66 -8.28
CA LEU A 272 -34.44 21.03 -8.09
C LEU A 272 -33.31 22.07 -8.22
N PHE A 273 -32.11 21.76 -7.75
CA PHE A 273 -30.95 22.63 -7.91
C PHE A 273 -30.47 22.71 -9.36
N GLU A 274 -30.45 21.58 -10.07
CA GLU A 274 -30.12 21.55 -11.50
C GLU A 274 -31.07 22.39 -12.35
N LYS A 275 -32.37 22.41 -12.00
CA LYS A 275 -33.41 23.22 -12.67
C LYS A 275 -33.18 24.73 -12.54
N MET A 276 -32.50 25.17 -11.49
CA MET A 276 -32.14 26.59 -11.31
C MET A 276 -30.84 27.00 -12.04
N ILE A 277 -30.09 26.04 -12.59
CA ILE A 277 -28.73 26.27 -13.11
C ILE A 277 -28.60 25.94 -14.60
N SER A 278 -28.99 24.74 -15.00
CA SER A 278 -28.54 24.14 -16.25
C SER A 278 -29.24 24.65 -17.50
N GLY A 279 -28.64 24.37 -18.66
CA GLY A 279 -29.08 24.87 -19.96
C GLY A 279 -30.35 24.22 -20.50
N MET A 280 -30.85 23.14 -19.90
CA MET A 280 -32.18 22.61 -20.24
C MET A 280 -33.31 23.52 -19.74
N TYR A 281 -33.09 24.26 -18.65
CA TYR A 281 -34.16 24.95 -17.93
C TYR A 281 -34.03 26.48 -17.96
N MET A 282 -32.83 27.01 -18.18
CA MET A 282 -32.57 28.46 -18.11
C MET A 282 -33.40 29.29 -19.11
N GLY A 283 -33.61 28.80 -20.34
CA GLY A 283 -34.47 29.48 -21.33
C GLY A 283 -35.94 29.48 -20.93
N GLU A 284 -36.43 28.34 -20.44
CA GLU A 284 -37.82 28.18 -20.01
C GLU A 284 -38.13 29.03 -18.76
N LEU A 285 -37.19 29.14 -17.82
CA LEU A 285 -37.30 30.08 -16.69
C LEU A 285 -37.49 31.52 -17.16
N VAL A 286 -36.73 31.97 -18.17
CA VAL A 286 -36.90 33.31 -18.75
C VAL A 286 -38.28 33.44 -19.39
N ARG A 287 -38.74 32.43 -20.15
CA ARG A 287 -40.07 32.44 -20.76
C ARG A 287 -41.18 32.60 -19.72
N LEU A 288 -41.14 31.85 -18.63
CA LEU A 288 -42.14 31.91 -17.56
C LEU A 288 -42.20 33.30 -16.92
N ILE A 289 -41.04 33.92 -16.67
CA ILE A 289 -40.97 35.31 -16.19
C ILE A 289 -41.62 36.27 -17.18
N LEU A 290 -41.29 36.15 -18.47
CA LEU A 290 -41.86 37.00 -19.52
C LEU A 290 -43.38 36.85 -19.61
N VAL A 291 -43.90 35.61 -19.54
CA VAL A 291 -45.35 35.34 -19.54
C VAL A 291 -46.03 36.00 -18.34
N LYS A 292 -45.45 35.85 -17.14
CA LYS A 292 -46.05 36.41 -15.93
C LYS A 292 -46.04 37.94 -15.95
N MET A 293 -44.90 38.55 -16.26
CA MET A 293 -44.78 40.01 -16.37
C MET A 293 -45.68 40.58 -17.47
N ALA A 294 -45.89 39.85 -18.57
CA ALA A 294 -46.86 40.23 -19.60
C ALA A 294 -48.30 40.20 -19.06
N LYS A 295 -48.70 39.13 -18.35
CA LYS A 295 -50.04 39.01 -17.76
C LYS A 295 -50.33 40.07 -16.69
N GLU A 296 -49.31 40.59 -16.03
CA GLU A 296 -49.40 41.68 -15.06
C GLU A 296 -49.26 43.07 -15.69
N GLU A 297 -49.32 43.16 -17.02
CA GLU A 297 -49.23 44.40 -17.81
C GLU A 297 -47.90 45.16 -17.64
N LEU A 298 -46.86 44.50 -17.14
CA LEU A 298 -45.51 45.07 -16.95
C LEU A 298 -44.64 44.98 -18.21
N LEU A 299 -44.99 44.10 -19.15
CA LEU A 299 -44.35 43.95 -20.45
C LEU A 299 -45.39 43.86 -21.57
N PHE A 300 -44.98 44.25 -22.78
CA PHE A 300 -45.72 44.08 -24.03
C PHE A 300 -47.15 44.67 -24.02
N GLY A 301 -47.40 45.64 -23.14
CA GLY A 301 -48.72 46.24 -22.92
C GLY A 301 -49.81 45.22 -22.58
N GLY A 302 -49.49 44.17 -21.82
CA GLY A 302 -50.45 43.14 -21.42
C GLY A 302 -50.65 41.98 -22.41
N LYS A 303 -50.03 42.05 -23.59
CA LYS A 303 -50.26 41.08 -24.67
C LYS A 303 -49.40 39.83 -24.50
N VAL A 304 -49.98 38.68 -24.85
CA VAL A 304 -49.28 37.39 -24.96
C VAL A 304 -49.60 36.73 -26.30
N SER A 305 -48.60 36.07 -26.90
CA SER A 305 -48.76 35.30 -28.14
C SER A 305 -48.81 33.78 -27.86
N PRO A 306 -49.37 32.96 -28.77
CA PRO A 306 -49.26 31.51 -28.68
C PRO A 306 -47.82 31.01 -28.61
N GLY A 307 -46.89 31.67 -29.33
CA GLY A 307 -45.47 31.36 -29.29
C GLY A 307 -44.85 31.57 -27.92
N LEU A 308 -45.16 32.69 -27.25
CA LEU A 308 -44.68 32.97 -25.90
C LEU A 308 -45.27 32.02 -24.84
N LEU A 309 -46.52 31.57 -25.02
CA LEU A 309 -47.20 30.64 -24.12
C LEU A 309 -46.73 29.18 -24.28
N THR A 310 -46.09 28.84 -25.40
CA THR A 310 -45.66 27.47 -25.69
C THR A 310 -44.32 27.16 -25.01
N THR A 311 -44.31 26.12 -24.16
CA THR A 311 -43.11 25.61 -23.48
C THR A 311 -41.97 25.31 -24.45
N GLY A 312 -40.75 25.72 -24.09
CA GLY A 312 -39.54 25.42 -24.85
C GLY A 312 -39.28 26.29 -26.08
N GLN A 313 -40.16 27.25 -26.42
CA GLN A 313 -39.94 28.16 -27.57
C GLN A 313 -38.90 29.27 -27.31
N PHE A 314 -38.51 29.47 -26.04
CA PHE A 314 -37.42 30.34 -25.63
C PHE A 314 -36.28 29.47 -25.06
N GLU A 315 -35.21 29.32 -25.83
CA GLU A 315 -34.11 28.41 -25.48
C GLU A 315 -32.99 29.12 -24.70
N THR A 316 -32.15 28.37 -24.00
CA THR A 316 -30.93 28.94 -23.39
C THR A 316 -29.95 29.52 -24.41
N LYS A 317 -30.03 29.07 -25.68
CA LYS A 317 -29.32 29.72 -26.78
C LYS A 317 -29.79 31.16 -26.95
N ASP A 318 -31.09 31.43 -26.88
CA ASP A 318 -31.63 32.79 -26.99
C ASP A 318 -31.14 33.66 -25.82
N VAL A 319 -31.09 33.13 -24.59
CA VAL A 319 -30.47 33.82 -23.44
C VAL A 319 -29.03 34.24 -23.74
N SER A 320 -28.24 33.31 -24.30
CA SER A 320 -26.84 33.53 -24.64
C SER A 320 -26.66 34.57 -25.75
N ASP A 321 -27.51 34.51 -26.78
CA ASP A 321 -27.50 35.45 -27.92
C ASP A 321 -27.93 36.86 -27.48
N ILE A 322 -28.92 36.95 -26.59
CA ILE A 322 -29.39 38.22 -26.01
C ILE A 322 -28.32 38.85 -25.15
N GLU A 323 -27.60 38.07 -24.33
CA GLU A 323 -26.49 38.59 -23.51
C GLU A 323 -25.17 38.79 -24.28
N GLY A 324 -25.18 38.67 -25.61
CA GLY A 324 -24.00 38.88 -26.45
C GLY A 324 -23.45 40.31 -26.37
N GLU A 325 -22.12 40.44 -26.55
CA GLU A 325 -21.40 41.73 -26.40
C GLU A 325 -21.76 42.77 -27.47
N LYS A 326 -22.35 42.36 -28.61
CA LYS A 326 -22.76 43.25 -29.70
C LYS A 326 -24.27 43.13 -29.90
N ASP A 327 -24.99 44.20 -29.58
CA ASP A 327 -26.40 44.39 -29.94
C ASP A 327 -27.42 43.45 -29.24
N GLY A 328 -27.21 43.14 -27.96
CA GLY A 328 -28.09 42.26 -27.16
C GLY A 328 -29.58 42.63 -27.18
N THR A 329 -29.91 43.92 -27.15
CA THR A 329 -31.29 44.42 -27.25
C THR A 329 -31.91 44.17 -28.63
N ARG A 330 -31.10 44.21 -29.71
CA ARG A 330 -31.54 43.87 -31.06
C ARG A 330 -31.83 42.36 -31.16
N LYS A 331 -30.99 41.53 -30.54
CA LYS A 331 -31.24 40.08 -30.44
C LYS A 331 -32.48 39.75 -29.62
N ALA A 332 -32.72 40.46 -28.52
CA ALA A 332 -33.97 40.35 -27.77
C ALA A 332 -35.18 40.64 -28.67
N ARG A 333 -35.11 41.71 -29.49
CA ARG A 333 -36.16 42.03 -30.47
C ARG A 333 -36.38 40.92 -31.48
N GLU A 334 -35.33 40.36 -32.07
CA GLU A 334 -35.43 39.24 -33.03
C GLU A 334 -36.12 38.02 -32.43
N VAL A 335 -35.72 37.62 -31.22
CA VAL A 335 -36.30 36.46 -30.51
C VAL A 335 -37.77 36.71 -30.18
N LEU A 336 -38.10 37.90 -29.66
CA LEU A 336 -39.49 38.25 -29.32
C LEU A 336 -40.38 38.32 -30.56
N LEU A 337 -39.90 38.86 -31.68
CA LEU A 337 -40.61 38.84 -32.96
C LEU A 337 -40.84 37.40 -33.46
N ARG A 338 -39.84 36.51 -33.33
CA ARG A 338 -39.98 35.08 -33.66
C ARG A 338 -41.09 34.40 -32.85
N LEU A 339 -41.29 34.83 -31.61
CA LEU A 339 -42.38 34.35 -30.75
C LEU A 339 -43.75 34.96 -31.10
N GLY A 340 -43.84 35.83 -32.09
CA GLY A 340 -45.09 36.50 -32.48
C GLY A 340 -45.48 37.66 -31.55
N MET A 341 -44.51 38.23 -30.83
CA MET A 341 -44.68 39.45 -30.05
C MET A 341 -44.33 40.68 -30.90
N ASP A 342 -44.85 41.85 -30.54
CA ASP A 342 -44.45 43.15 -31.11
C ASP A 342 -43.81 44.03 -30.01
N PRO A 343 -42.51 43.82 -29.70
CA PRO A 343 -41.89 44.40 -28.51
C PRO A 343 -41.46 45.87 -28.74
N THR A 344 -41.65 46.69 -27.71
CA THR A 344 -41.05 48.02 -27.64
C THR A 344 -39.54 47.94 -27.35
N GLN A 345 -38.84 49.08 -27.46
CA GLN A 345 -37.44 49.16 -27.04
C GLN A 345 -37.27 48.86 -25.55
N GLU A 346 -38.22 49.30 -24.71
CA GLU A 346 -38.20 49.05 -23.27
C GLU A 346 -38.40 47.56 -22.95
N ASP A 347 -39.30 46.87 -23.67
CA ASP A 347 -39.50 45.42 -23.54
C ASP A 347 -38.23 44.64 -23.87
N CYS A 348 -37.48 45.07 -24.90
CA CYS A 348 -36.23 44.44 -25.27
C CYS A 348 -35.14 44.64 -24.20
N VAL A 349 -35.07 45.85 -23.60
CA VAL A 349 -34.15 46.14 -22.48
C VAL A 349 -34.53 45.34 -21.24
N ALA A 350 -35.82 45.22 -20.93
CA ALA A 350 -36.31 44.43 -19.82
C ALA A 350 -36.01 42.93 -20.02
N THR A 351 -36.28 42.39 -21.22
CA THR A 351 -35.97 41.00 -21.57
C THR A 351 -34.48 40.70 -21.44
N HIS A 352 -33.63 41.60 -21.94
CA HIS A 352 -32.19 41.51 -21.75
C HIS A 352 -31.80 41.50 -20.26
N ARG A 353 -32.41 42.36 -19.44
CA ARG A 353 -32.16 42.38 -18.00
C ARG A 353 -32.62 41.12 -17.28
N ILE A 354 -33.75 40.54 -17.67
CA ILE A 354 -34.26 39.26 -17.14
C ILE A 354 -33.26 38.14 -17.43
N CYS A 355 -32.78 38.04 -18.68
CA CYS A 355 -31.75 37.08 -19.07
C CYS A 355 -30.51 37.19 -18.16
N GLN A 356 -30.01 38.41 -17.96
CA GLN A 356 -28.87 38.67 -17.08
C GLN A 356 -29.10 38.21 -15.64
N ILE A 357 -30.28 38.42 -15.08
CA ILE A 357 -30.59 38.02 -13.69
C ILE A 357 -30.61 36.50 -13.59
N VAL A 358 -31.31 35.81 -14.50
CA VAL A 358 -31.44 34.35 -14.48
C VAL A 358 -30.08 33.67 -14.66
N SER A 359 -29.30 34.08 -15.65
CA SER A 359 -27.98 33.49 -15.92
C SER A 359 -26.95 33.84 -14.81
N THR A 360 -27.03 35.03 -14.22
CA THR A 360 -26.19 35.42 -13.06
C THR A 360 -26.54 34.62 -11.81
N ARG A 361 -27.83 34.35 -11.57
CA ARG A 361 -28.28 33.47 -10.48
C ARG A 361 -27.70 32.08 -10.65
N SER A 362 -27.81 31.50 -11.85
CA SER A 362 -27.25 30.19 -12.18
C SER A 362 -25.73 30.12 -11.91
N ALA A 363 -24.96 31.10 -12.39
CA ALA A 363 -23.51 31.17 -12.12
C ALA A 363 -23.19 31.33 -10.63
N SER A 364 -23.98 32.12 -9.90
CA SER A 364 -23.80 32.35 -8.46
C SER A 364 -24.11 31.10 -7.62
N LEU A 365 -25.17 30.37 -7.94
CA LEU A 365 -25.52 29.11 -7.28
C LEU A 365 -24.44 28.05 -7.48
N CYS A 366 -23.94 27.91 -8.72
CA CYS A 366 -22.80 27.02 -9.00
C CYS A 366 -21.54 27.44 -8.23
N ALA A 367 -21.29 28.75 -8.06
CA ALA A 367 -20.17 29.24 -7.26
C ALA A 367 -20.31 28.88 -5.77
N ALA A 368 -21.52 28.93 -5.21
CA ALA A 368 -21.77 28.62 -3.80
C ALA A 368 -21.48 27.15 -3.46
N THR A 369 -21.87 26.22 -4.33
CA THR A 369 -21.58 24.78 -4.12
C THR A 369 -20.11 24.47 -4.38
N LEU A 370 -19.47 25.06 -5.40
CA LEU A 370 -18.02 24.93 -5.59
C LEU A 370 -17.21 25.49 -4.40
N ALA A 371 -17.66 26.58 -3.79
CA ALA A 371 -17.03 27.12 -2.59
C ALA A 371 -17.05 26.12 -1.42
N ALA A 372 -18.11 25.33 -1.27
CA ALA A 372 -18.19 24.28 -0.26
C ALA A 372 -17.19 23.14 -0.55
N VAL A 373 -17.10 22.70 -1.81
CA VAL A 373 -16.16 21.66 -2.24
C VAL A 373 -14.70 22.10 -2.05
N LEU A 374 -14.36 23.33 -2.43
CA LEU A 374 -13.01 23.87 -2.25
C LEU A 374 -12.62 23.96 -0.77
N ARG A 375 -13.54 24.39 0.10
CA ARG A 375 -13.31 24.38 1.56
C ARG A 375 -13.11 22.97 2.09
N ARG A 376 -13.90 22.00 1.61
CA ARG A 376 -13.75 20.58 1.98
C ARG A 376 -12.37 20.05 1.59
N ILE A 377 -11.91 20.27 0.36
CA ILE A 377 -10.58 19.85 -0.10
C ILE A 377 -9.47 20.53 0.72
N LYS A 378 -9.60 21.84 0.99
CA LYS A 378 -8.65 22.59 1.81
C LYS A 378 -8.51 21.97 3.20
N GLU A 379 -9.63 21.67 3.85
CA GLU A 379 -9.66 21.05 5.18
C GLU A 379 -9.07 19.64 5.17
N ASN A 380 -9.39 18.83 4.15
CA ASN A 380 -8.82 17.50 3.98
C ASN A 380 -7.28 17.52 3.93
N LYS A 381 -6.71 18.52 3.23
CA LYS A 381 -5.27 18.73 3.12
C LYS A 381 -4.63 19.38 4.36
N GLY A 382 -5.43 20.00 5.22
CA GLY A 382 -4.94 20.74 6.38
C GLY A 382 -4.10 21.98 6.02
N GLU A 383 -4.34 22.56 4.84
CA GLU A 383 -3.56 23.71 4.33
C GLU A 383 -4.23 25.05 4.67
N GLU A 384 -3.45 26.09 4.95
CA GLU A 384 -3.98 27.46 5.17
C GLU A 384 -4.49 28.11 3.89
N ARG A 385 -3.92 27.77 2.74
CA ARG A 385 -4.33 28.21 1.40
C ARG A 385 -4.34 27.01 0.46
N LEU A 386 -5.40 26.87 -0.33
CA LEU A 386 -5.53 25.77 -1.28
C LEU A 386 -5.17 26.25 -2.68
N ARG A 387 -4.31 25.52 -3.38
CA ARG A 387 -4.14 25.63 -4.84
C ARG A 387 -4.82 24.43 -5.50
N SER A 388 -5.76 24.68 -6.41
CA SER A 388 -6.48 23.60 -7.09
C SER A 388 -6.96 24.04 -8.49
N THR A 389 -7.10 23.07 -9.38
CA THR A 389 -7.66 23.25 -10.73
C THR A 389 -9.04 22.60 -10.81
N ILE A 390 -9.99 23.33 -11.41
CA ILE A 390 -11.33 22.84 -11.75
C ILE A 390 -11.37 22.59 -13.25
N GLY A 391 -11.48 21.32 -13.64
CA GLY A 391 -11.77 20.93 -15.01
C GLY A 391 -13.24 21.23 -15.34
N VAL A 392 -13.52 21.95 -16.42
CA VAL A 392 -14.89 22.35 -16.78
C VAL A 392 -15.26 21.95 -18.20
N ASP A 393 -16.46 21.38 -18.35
CA ASP A 393 -17.15 21.18 -19.62
C ASP A 393 -18.63 21.59 -19.53
N GLY A 394 -19.33 21.61 -20.65
CA GLY A 394 -20.75 21.92 -20.75
C GLY A 394 -21.05 23.12 -21.66
N SER A 395 -22.17 23.02 -22.37
CA SER A 395 -22.58 24.00 -23.38
C SER A 395 -22.83 25.40 -22.81
N VAL A 396 -23.41 25.53 -21.61
CA VAL A 396 -23.69 26.83 -20.98
C VAL A 396 -22.37 27.52 -20.64
N TYR A 397 -21.45 26.82 -19.97
CA TYR A 397 -20.14 27.37 -19.62
C TYR A 397 -19.32 27.76 -20.85
N LYS A 398 -19.35 26.94 -21.91
CA LYS A 398 -18.56 27.14 -23.14
C LYS A 398 -19.13 28.21 -24.07
N LYS A 399 -20.45 28.33 -24.18
CA LYS A 399 -21.11 29.16 -25.21
C LYS A 399 -21.72 30.45 -24.69
N HIS A 400 -22.11 30.53 -23.42
CA HIS A 400 -22.71 31.74 -22.86
C HIS A 400 -21.62 32.82 -22.63
N PRO A 401 -21.77 34.04 -23.16
CA PRO A 401 -20.70 35.04 -23.23
C PRO A 401 -20.18 35.49 -21.86
N HIS A 402 -21.04 35.49 -20.84
CA HIS A 402 -20.70 36.01 -19.51
C HIS A 402 -20.66 34.97 -18.38
N PHE A 403 -21.03 33.72 -18.65
CA PHE A 403 -21.26 32.74 -17.58
C PHE A 403 -19.96 32.39 -16.85
N ALA A 404 -18.93 31.97 -17.60
CA ALA A 404 -17.64 31.61 -17.03
C ALA A 404 -17.03 32.76 -16.21
N LYS A 405 -17.05 33.98 -16.74
CA LYS A 405 -16.54 35.18 -16.05
C LYS A 405 -17.27 35.45 -14.73
N ARG A 406 -18.60 35.32 -14.71
CA ARG A 406 -19.42 35.50 -13.51
C ARG A 406 -19.14 34.42 -12.48
N LEU A 407 -19.12 33.15 -12.90
CA LEU A 407 -18.79 32.01 -12.05
C LEU A 407 -17.41 32.18 -11.39
N HIS A 408 -16.37 32.47 -12.18
CA HIS A 408 -15.00 32.63 -11.65
C HIS A 408 -14.92 33.79 -10.65
N LYS A 409 -15.57 34.92 -10.95
CA LYS A 409 -15.59 36.09 -10.05
C LYS A 409 -16.32 35.77 -8.74
N ALA A 410 -17.42 35.01 -8.80
CA ALA A 410 -18.16 34.61 -7.61
C ALA A 410 -17.36 33.61 -6.76
N VAL A 411 -16.76 32.58 -7.36
CA VAL A 411 -15.92 31.60 -6.64
C VAL A 411 -14.77 32.30 -5.90
N ARG A 412 -13.97 33.13 -6.59
CA ARG A 412 -12.85 33.86 -5.96
C ARG A 412 -13.29 34.79 -4.82
N ARG A 413 -14.52 35.31 -4.89
CA ARG A 413 -15.09 36.17 -3.84
C ARG A 413 -15.54 35.36 -2.62
N LEU A 414 -16.12 34.18 -2.83
CA LEU A 414 -16.65 33.32 -1.75
C LEU A 414 -15.56 32.52 -1.01
N VAL A 415 -14.44 32.22 -1.68
CA VAL A 415 -13.28 31.49 -1.12
C VAL A 415 -11.96 32.22 -1.46
N PRO A 416 -11.68 33.36 -0.81
CA PRO A 416 -10.49 34.18 -1.10
C PRO A 416 -9.16 33.53 -0.71
N ASP A 417 -9.22 32.47 0.10
CA ASP A 417 -8.13 31.62 0.57
C ASP A 417 -7.79 30.47 -0.38
N CYS A 418 -8.48 30.37 -1.52
CA CYS A 418 -8.25 29.35 -2.54
C CYS A 418 -7.77 29.97 -3.87
N ASP A 419 -6.58 29.59 -4.32
CA ASP A 419 -6.02 29.97 -5.62
C ASP A 419 -6.51 28.98 -6.70
N VAL A 420 -7.64 29.30 -7.32
CA VAL A 420 -8.37 28.40 -8.23
C VAL A 420 -8.08 28.72 -9.70
N ARG A 421 -7.63 27.70 -10.44
CA ARG A 421 -7.55 27.71 -11.91
C ARG A 421 -8.76 26.99 -12.50
N PHE A 422 -9.37 27.56 -13.54
CA PHE A 422 -10.39 26.86 -14.32
C PHE A 422 -9.78 26.41 -15.64
N LEU A 423 -9.81 25.11 -15.92
CA LEU A 423 -9.26 24.53 -17.14
C LEU A 423 -10.41 23.93 -17.95
N ARG A 424 -10.58 24.41 -19.18
CA ARG A 424 -11.64 23.94 -20.07
C ARG A 424 -11.20 22.63 -20.73
N SER A 425 -12.05 21.61 -20.68
CA SER A 425 -11.86 20.39 -21.48
C SER A 425 -12.28 20.66 -22.92
N GLU A 426 -11.34 20.70 -23.87
CA GLU A 426 -11.66 20.95 -25.28
C GLU A 426 -12.30 19.73 -25.95
N ASP A 427 -11.76 18.53 -25.71
CA ASP A 427 -12.19 17.28 -26.34
C ASP A 427 -13.32 16.55 -25.58
N GLY A 428 -13.66 17.05 -24.38
CA GLY A 428 -14.76 16.61 -23.54
C GLY A 428 -14.50 15.31 -22.78
N SER A 429 -15.55 14.78 -22.14
CA SER A 429 -15.52 13.61 -21.25
C SER A 429 -14.95 12.32 -21.88
N GLY A 430 -15.05 12.16 -23.21
CA GLY A 430 -14.54 10.99 -23.93
C GLY A 430 -13.02 10.77 -23.78
N LYS A 431 -12.20 11.83 -23.84
CA LYS A 431 -10.75 11.75 -23.52
C LYS A 431 -10.56 11.25 -22.08
N GLY A 432 -11.41 11.71 -21.17
CA GLY A 432 -11.41 11.36 -19.77
C GLY A 432 -11.67 9.89 -19.48
N ALA A 433 -12.67 9.28 -20.13
CA ALA A 433 -12.91 7.84 -20.00
C ALA A 433 -11.72 7.01 -20.50
N ALA A 434 -11.05 7.43 -21.58
CA ALA A 434 -9.82 6.81 -22.02
C ALA A 434 -8.68 7.01 -21.01
N MET A 435 -8.54 8.18 -20.38
CA MET A 435 -7.53 8.40 -19.34
C MET A 435 -7.79 7.53 -18.11
N VAL A 436 -9.04 7.38 -17.66
CA VAL A 436 -9.40 6.48 -16.55
C VAL A 436 -9.05 5.03 -16.89
N THR A 437 -9.37 4.61 -18.12
CA THR A 437 -9.02 3.29 -18.66
C THR A 437 -7.49 3.11 -18.66
N ALA A 438 -6.74 4.13 -19.06
CA ALA A 438 -5.28 4.12 -19.06
C ALA A 438 -4.70 4.04 -17.63
N VAL A 439 -5.25 4.77 -16.67
CA VAL A 439 -4.86 4.69 -15.25
C VAL A 439 -5.16 3.30 -14.70
N ALA A 440 -6.34 2.74 -14.96
CA ALA A 440 -6.71 1.40 -14.49
C ALA A 440 -5.77 0.33 -15.06
N TYR A 441 -5.50 0.40 -16.37
CA TYR A 441 -4.58 -0.50 -17.05
C TYR A 441 -3.15 -0.39 -16.50
N ARG A 442 -2.67 0.84 -16.28
CA ARG A 442 -1.37 1.11 -15.65
C ARG A 442 -1.27 0.49 -14.26
N LEU A 443 -2.26 0.72 -13.39
CA LEU A 443 -2.23 0.18 -12.01
C LEU A 443 -2.22 -1.36 -12.02
N ALA A 444 -2.96 -1.98 -12.94
CA ALA A 444 -2.96 -3.44 -13.11
C ALA A 444 -1.59 -3.96 -13.60
N ASP A 445 -0.96 -3.27 -14.56
CA ASP A 445 0.36 -3.65 -15.05
C ASP A 445 1.44 -3.47 -13.98
N GLN A 446 1.42 -2.36 -13.24
CA GLN A 446 2.30 -2.13 -12.10
C GLN A 446 2.14 -3.22 -11.03
N HIS A 447 0.90 -3.61 -10.72
CA HIS A 447 0.64 -4.71 -9.79
C HIS A 447 1.22 -6.03 -10.29
N ARG A 448 0.98 -6.38 -11.55
CA ARG A 448 1.56 -7.59 -12.18
C ARG A 448 3.09 -7.56 -12.16
N ALA A 449 3.69 -6.41 -12.47
CA ALA A 449 5.13 -6.22 -12.46
C ALA A 449 5.74 -6.44 -11.05
N ARG A 450 5.07 -5.96 -9.99
CA ARG A 450 5.47 -6.22 -8.60
C ARG A 450 5.33 -7.70 -8.24
N GLN A 451 4.18 -8.31 -8.56
CA GLN A 451 3.94 -9.73 -8.26
C GLN A 451 4.96 -10.64 -8.94
N ASN A 452 5.31 -10.38 -10.21
CA ASN A 452 6.32 -11.17 -10.91
C ASN A 452 7.69 -11.14 -10.20
N THR A 453 8.09 -10.00 -9.67
CA THR A 453 9.32 -9.90 -8.87
C THR A 453 9.20 -10.66 -7.55
N LEU A 454 8.08 -10.48 -6.83
CA LEU A 454 7.86 -11.15 -5.54
C LEU A 454 7.67 -12.67 -5.65
N GLU A 455 7.18 -13.17 -6.78
CA GLU A 455 6.98 -14.60 -7.02
C GLU A 455 8.31 -15.36 -6.99
N SER A 456 9.41 -14.74 -7.44
CA SER A 456 10.76 -15.34 -7.37
C SER A 456 11.25 -15.64 -5.95
N LEU A 457 10.65 -15.01 -4.94
CA LEU A 457 10.96 -15.21 -3.52
C LEU A 457 10.05 -16.25 -2.87
N LYS A 458 8.97 -16.70 -3.54
CA LYS A 458 8.05 -17.68 -2.99
C LYS A 458 8.56 -19.08 -3.29
N LEU A 459 8.72 -19.89 -2.24
CA LEU A 459 9.20 -21.27 -2.35
C LEU A 459 8.02 -22.24 -2.33
N SER A 460 7.98 -23.13 -3.33
CA SER A 460 7.05 -24.25 -3.35
C SER A 460 7.47 -25.31 -2.32
N ARG A 461 6.52 -26.18 -1.95
CA ARG A 461 6.79 -27.31 -1.06
C ARG A 461 7.88 -28.24 -1.60
N GLU A 462 7.91 -28.46 -2.92
CA GLU A 462 8.93 -29.29 -3.58
C GLU A 462 10.31 -28.66 -3.49
N GLN A 463 10.41 -27.35 -3.69
CA GLN A 463 11.65 -26.59 -3.52
C GLN A 463 12.16 -26.68 -2.09
N LEU A 464 11.28 -26.58 -1.08
CA LEU A 464 11.66 -26.71 0.32
C LEU A 464 12.15 -28.13 0.69
N LEU A 465 11.52 -29.18 0.14
CA LEU A 465 11.99 -30.55 0.29
C LEU A 465 13.39 -30.75 -0.32
N GLU A 466 13.66 -30.09 -1.45
CA GLU A 466 14.98 -30.13 -2.08
C GLU A 466 16.04 -29.39 -1.24
N VAL A 467 15.71 -28.22 -0.66
CA VAL A 467 16.59 -27.52 0.29
C VAL A 467 16.91 -28.41 1.49
N LYS A 468 15.89 -29.07 2.09
CA LYS A 468 16.07 -30.03 3.18
C LYS A 468 17.01 -31.17 2.78
N ARG A 469 16.80 -31.76 1.60
CA ARG A 469 17.63 -32.86 1.08
C ARG A 469 19.09 -32.42 0.91
N ARG A 470 19.32 -31.23 0.33
CA ARG A 470 20.68 -30.67 0.14
C ARG A 470 21.35 -30.36 1.48
N MET A 471 20.60 -29.85 2.46
CA MET A 471 21.13 -29.67 3.82
C MET A 471 21.63 -30.99 4.41
N ASN A 472 20.85 -32.07 4.32
CA ASN A 472 21.28 -33.38 4.84
C ASN A 472 22.59 -33.88 4.18
N VAL A 473 22.73 -33.70 2.85
CA VAL A 473 23.96 -34.07 2.13
C VAL A 473 25.16 -33.26 2.64
N GLU A 474 24.99 -31.95 2.88
CA GLU A 474 26.09 -31.11 3.39
C GLU A 474 26.42 -31.41 4.86
N MET A 475 25.44 -31.84 5.67
CA MET A 475 25.69 -32.35 7.03
C MET A 475 26.55 -33.62 7.00
N GLU A 476 26.23 -34.58 6.13
CA GLU A 476 27.02 -35.80 5.96
C GLU A 476 28.46 -35.48 5.50
N ARG A 477 28.62 -34.54 4.58
CA ARG A 477 29.93 -34.09 4.11
C ARG A 477 30.77 -33.43 5.20
N GLY A 478 30.12 -32.64 6.06
CA GLY A 478 30.79 -31.96 7.17
C GLY A 478 31.26 -32.93 8.26
N LEU A 479 30.50 -33.99 8.50
CA LEU A 479 30.82 -35.02 9.51
C LEU A 479 31.91 -35.99 9.05
N SER A 480 31.98 -36.30 7.74
CA SER A 480 32.97 -37.24 7.23
C SER A 480 34.37 -36.64 7.14
N LYS A 481 35.36 -37.39 7.62
CA LYS A 481 36.78 -37.00 7.62
C LYS A 481 37.33 -36.78 6.21
N GLU A 482 36.83 -37.51 5.22
CA GLU A 482 37.28 -37.39 3.83
C GLU A 482 36.83 -36.08 3.17
N THR A 483 35.63 -35.60 3.51
CA THR A 483 34.99 -34.45 2.84
C THR A 483 34.96 -33.17 3.68
N HIS A 484 35.21 -33.25 4.99
CA HIS A 484 35.10 -32.12 5.93
C HIS A 484 35.87 -30.87 5.49
N ALA A 485 37.08 -31.04 4.96
CA ALA A 485 37.93 -29.92 4.54
C ALA A 485 37.25 -29.01 3.50
N ILE A 486 36.51 -29.60 2.55
CA ILE A 486 35.83 -28.90 1.46
C ILE A 486 34.34 -28.65 1.73
N ALA A 487 33.78 -29.23 2.79
CA ALA A 487 32.38 -29.05 3.17
C ALA A 487 32.11 -27.59 3.58
N PRO A 488 31.06 -26.94 3.05
CA PRO A 488 30.64 -25.62 3.49
C PRO A 488 30.03 -25.65 4.89
N VAL A 489 29.15 -26.62 5.17
CA VAL A 489 28.59 -26.86 6.52
C VAL A 489 29.63 -27.67 7.30
N LYS A 490 30.23 -27.06 8.33
CA LYS A 490 31.44 -27.60 8.94
C LYS A 490 31.20 -28.70 9.94
N MET A 491 30.04 -28.75 10.61
CA MET A 491 29.72 -29.80 11.57
C MET A 491 30.83 -29.96 12.64
N LEU A 492 31.18 -28.84 13.27
CA LEU A 492 32.29 -28.72 14.21
C LEU A 492 31.97 -29.46 15.53
N PRO A 493 32.83 -30.40 15.96
CA PRO A 493 32.70 -31.07 17.26
C PRO A 493 32.86 -30.08 18.41
N THR A 494 31.99 -30.12 19.42
CA THR A 494 32.04 -29.16 20.54
C THR A 494 32.52 -29.77 21.86
N TYR A 495 32.84 -31.07 21.88
CA TYR A 495 33.24 -31.83 23.08
C TYR A 495 32.22 -31.82 24.24
N VAL A 496 30.98 -31.40 23.97
CA VAL A 496 29.85 -31.50 24.91
C VAL A 496 29.15 -32.83 24.65
N CYS A 497 29.41 -33.83 25.49
CA CYS A 497 28.95 -35.21 25.25
C CYS A 497 27.60 -35.56 25.91
N ALA A 498 27.03 -34.66 26.72
CA ALA A 498 25.75 -34.88 27.38
C ALA A 498 25.02 -33.57 27.67
N THR A 499 23.69 -33.62 27.62
CA THR A 499 22.80 -32.57 28.12
C THR A 499 22.78 -32.56 29.66
N PRO A 500 22.28 -31.50 30.31
CA PRO A 500 22.17 -31.48 31.77
C PRO A 500 21.27 -32.62 32.27
N ASP A 501 21.66 -33.27 33.38
CA ASP A 501 20.89 -34.35 34.00
C ASP A 501 20.27 -33.94 35.35
N GLY A 502 20.58 -32.73 35.81
CA GLY A 502 20.11 -32.15 37.07
C GLY A 502 20.96 -32.49 38.28
N THR A 503 22.12 -33.11 38.09
CA THR A 503 23.12 -33.29 39.17
C THR A 503 24.06 -32.10 39.30
N GLU A 504 24.04 -31.16 38.35
CA GLU A 504 24.89 -29.98 38.30
C GLU A 504 24.70 -29.11 39.57
N LYS A 505 25.81 -28.60 40.10
CA LYS A 505 25.83 -27.70 41.27
C LYS A 505 27.11 -26.87 41.28
N GLY A 506 27.02 -25.64 41.78
CA GLY A 506 28.19 -24.76 41.92
C GLY A 506 27.86 -23.31 41.58
N ASP A 507 28.89 -22.46 41.68
CA ASP A 507 28.87 -21.06 41.27
C ASP A 507 29.82 -20.92 40.09
N PHE A 508 29.31 -20.38 38.99
CA PHE A 508 30.02 -20.34 37.71
C PHE A 508 29.97 -18.94 37.13
N LEU A 509 31.06 -18.50 36.53
CA LEU A 509 31.05 -17.34 35.65
C LEU A 509 30.71 -17.78 34.24
N ALA A 510 29.98 -16.94 33.51
CA ALA A 510 29.80 -17.12 32.08
C ALA A 510 30.03 -15.81 31.34
N LEU A 511 30.68 -15.91 30.18
CA LEU A 511 30.82 -14.82 29.23
C LEU A 511 29.93 -15.09 28.03
N ASP A 512 29.33 -14.04 27.47
CA ASP A 512 28.51 -14.15 26.27
C ASP A 512 28.88 -13.08 25.26
N LEU A 513 29.62 -13.52 24.23
CA LEU A 513 30.14 -12.70 23.15
C LEU A 513 29.69 -13.24 21.79
N GLY A 514 28.75 -12.54 21.16
CA GLY A 514 28.29 -12.87 19.80
C GLY A 514 27.73 -11.71 18.99
N GLY A 515 27.72 -10.51 19.56
CA GLY A 515 27.23 -9.28 18.94
C GLY A 515 27.80 -8.05 19.66
N THR A 516 27.18 -6.89 19.49
CA THR A 516 27.61 -5.63 20.13
C THR A 516 27.36 -5.58 21.65
N ASN A 517 26.44 -6.40 22.15
CA ASN A 517 26.15 -6.53 23.58
C ASN A 517 26.89 -7.73 24.14
N PHE A 518 27.98 -7.46 24.86
CA PHE A 518 28.74 -8.44 25.61
C PHE A 518 28.11 -8.60 27.00
N ARG A 519 27.96 -9.82 27.50
CA ARG A 519 27.43 -10.05 28.85
C ARG A 519 28.42 -10.83 29.70
N VAL A 520 28.54 -10.41 30.96
CA VAL A 520 29.22 -11.19 32.01
C VAL A 520 28.15 -11.63 32.99
N LEU A 521 28.15 -12.92 33.34
CA LEU A 521 27.13 -13.55 34.17
C LEU A 521 27.76 -14.29 35.34
N LEU A 522 27.09 -14.26 36.50
CA LEU A 522 27.26 -15.19 37.60
C LEU A 522 26.04 -16.11 37.64
N VAL A 523 26.28 -17.41 37.53
CA VAL A 523 25.23 -18.44 37.55
C VAL A 523 25.45 -19.36 38.73
N ARG A 524 24.47 -19.41 39.62
CA ARG A 524 24.48 -20.26 40.82
C ARG A 524 23.50 -21.41 40.63
N VAL A 525 24.04 -22.60 40.44
CA VAL A 525 23.27 -23.83 40.29
C VAL A 525 23.18 -24.52 41.66
N ARG A 526 21.96 -24.77 42.13
CA ARG A 526 21.72 -25.39 43.45
C ARG A 526 20.98 -26.71 43.28
N ASN A 527 21.49 -27.75 43.95
CA ASN A 527 20.91 -29.08 43.95
C ASN A 527 20.10 -29.30 45.25
N GLY A 528 18.78 -29.17 45.17
CA GLY A 528 17.85 -29.28 46.31
C GLY A 528 16.44 -29.72 45.87
N LYS A 529 15.50 -29.88 46.83
CA LYS A 529 14.10 -30.32 46.57
C LYS A 529 13.32 -29.45 45.56
N ARG A 530 13.79 -28.23 45.30
CA ARG A 530 13.40 -27.40 44.16
C ARG A 530 14.67 -27.10 43.37
N ARG A 531 14.77 -27.60 42.13
CA ARG A 531 15.82 -27.18 41.18
C ARG A 531 15.73 -25.67 41.04
N GLY A 532 16.85 -24.98 41.19
CA GLY A 532 16.91 -23.52 41.13
C GLY A 532 18.23 -23.05 40.55
N VAL A 533 18.15 -22.18 39.54
CA VAL A 533 19.29 -21.47 38.96
C VAL A 533 19.07 -19.99 39.29
N GLU A 534 19.99 -19.40 40.05
CA GLU A 534 20.02 -17.97 40.32
C GLU A 534 21.05 -17.33 39.38
N MET A 535 20.66 -16.28 38.65
CA MET A 535 21.51 -15.61 37.68
C MET A 535 21.60 -14.12 37.96
N HIS A 536 22.82 -13.60 37.90
CA HIS A 536 23.11 -12.17 37.88
C HIS A 536 23.91 -11.88 36.61
N ASN A 537 23.58 -10.81 35.89
CA ASN A 537 24.32 -10.43 34.69
C ASN A 537 24.47 -8.91 34.57
N LYS A 538 25.49 -8.50 33.82
CA LYS A 538 25.68 -7.11 33.41
C LYS A 538 26.04 -7.06 31.94
N ILE A 539 25.42 -6.14 31.22
CA ILE A 539 25.62 -5.92 29.78
C ILE A 539 26.66 -4.82 29.61
N TYR A 540 27.61 -5.07 28.71
CA TYR A 540 28.66 -4.16 28.30
C TYR A 540 28.58 -3.94 26.79
N SER A 541 28.81 -2.70 26.38
CA SER A 541 28.94 -2.39 24.95
C SER A 541 30.39 -2.61 24.52
N ILE A 542 30.58 -3.15 23.32
CA ILE A 542 31.89 -3.20 22.67
C ILE A 542 31.91 -2.09 21.61
N PRO A 543 32.76 -1.06 21.77
CA PRO A 543 32.90 0.00 20.77
C PRO A 543 33.32 -0.55 19.41
N GLN A 544 32.88 0.10 18.33
CA GLN A 544 33.16 -0.38 16.97
C GLN A 544 34.66 -0.36 16.66
N GLU A 545 35.38 0.64 17.18
CA GLU A 545 36.83 0.74 17.12
C GLU A 545 37.53 -0.47 17.76
N VAL A 546 36.96 -1.05 18.83
CA VAL A 546 37.50 -2.26 19.49
C VAL A 546 37.15 -3.51 18.68
N MET A 547 35.94 -3.60 18.14
CA MET A 547 35.54 -4.72 17.26
C MET A 547 36.39 -4.85 15.99
N HIS A 548 36.94 -3.73 15.52
CA HIS A 548 37.78 -3.62 14.31
C HIS A 548 39.27 -3.35 14.62
N GLY A 549 39.63 -3.29 15.90
CA GLY A 549 40.98 -3.01 16.38
C GLY A 549 41.87 -4.26 16.40
N THR A 550 42.71 -4.37 17.42
CA THR A 550 43.57 -5.56 17.63
C THR A 550 42.91 -6.57 18.57
N GLY A 551 43.36 -7.82 18.52
CA GLY A 551 42.95 -8.86 19.46
C GLY A 551 43.26 -8.47 20.89
N ASP A 552 44.43 -7.89 21.15
CA ASP A 552 44.78 -7.40 22.48
C ASP A 552 43.77 -6.37 22.99
N GLU A 553 43.41 -5.36 22.19
CA GLU A 553 42.40 -4.35 22.56
C GLU A 553 41.03 -4.98 22.86
N LEU A 554 40.60 -5.96 22.06
CA LEU A 554 39.33 -6.65 22.26
C LEU A 554 39.31 -7.46 23.56
N PHE A 555 40.33 -8.28 23.79
CA PHE A 555 40.39 -9.13 24.98
C PHE A 555 40.71 -8.33 26.24
N ASP A 556 41.48 -7.25 26.17
CA ASP A 556 41.68 -6.32 27.28
C ASP A 556 40.36 -5.64 27.67
N HIS A 557 39.53 -5.25 26.69
CA HIS A 557 38.19 -4.71 26.96
C HIS A 557 37.27 -5.74 27.61
N ILE A 558 37.30 -7.00 27.15
CA ILE A 558 36.55 -8.11 27.77
C ILE A 558 36.97 -8.30 29.23
N VAL A 559 38.27 -8.34 29.50
CA VAL A 559 38.81 -8.45 30.86
C VAL A 559 38.44 -7.23 31.70
N GLN A 560 38.44 -6.02 31.12
CA GLN A 560 37.91 -4.79 31.75
C GLN A 560 36.48 -4.97 32.28
N CYS A 561 35.61 -5.50 31.44
CA CYS A 561 34.21 -5.76 31.78
C CYS A 561 34.07 -6.86 32.86
N ILE A 562 34.92 -7.89 32.83
CA ILE A 562 34.93 -8.95 33.85
C ILE A 562 35.31 -8.39 35.23
N ALA A 563 36.38 -7.61 35.33
CA ALA A 563 36.76 -7.01 36.62
C ALA A 563 35.68 -6.11 37.20
N ASP A 564 35.09 -5.26 36.35
CA ASP A 564 33.98 -4.38 36.75
C ASP A 564 32.77 -5.19 37.24
N PHE A 565 32.49 -6.34 36.61
CA PHE A 565 31.43 -7.24 37.06
C PHE A 565 31.74 -7.91 38.40
N LEU A 566 32.98 -8.38 38.59
CA LEU A 566 33.41 -9.00 39.85
C LEU A 566 33.39 -8.00 41.02
N GLU A 567 33.78 -6.75 40.77
CA GLU A 567 33.65 -5.67 41.74
C GLU A 567 32.18 -5.37 42.06
N TYR A 568 31.33 -5.25 41.03
CA TYR A 568 29.89 -5.04 41.18
C TYR A 568 29.21 -6.14 42.02
N MET A 569 29.63 -7.40 41.84
CA MET A 569 29.10 -8.54 42.59
C MET A 569 29.74 -8.72 43.97
N GLY A 570 30.76 -7.92 44.33
CA GLY A 570 31.49 -8.03 45.60
C GLY A 570 32.32 -9.30 45.71
N MET A 571 32.83 -9.83 44.59
CA MET A 571 33.56 -11.12 44.51
C MET A 571 35.02 -10.94 44.05
N LYS A 572 35.61 -9.76 44.29
CA LYS A 572 37.01 -9.49 43.93
C LYS A 572 37.95 -10.46 44.65
N GLY A 573 38.79 -11.17 43.88
CA GLY A 573 39.75 -12.16 44.40
C GLY A 573 39.24 -13.60 44.50
N VAL A 574 38.02 -13.90 44.08
CA VAL A 574 37.51 -15.28 43.98
C VAL A 574 37.82 -15.84 42.59
N SER A 575 38.49 -16.99 42.52
CA SER A 575 38.64 -17.75 41.28
C SER A 575 37.44 -18.68 41.12
N LEU A 576 36.64 -18.43 40.07
CA LEU A 576 35.45 -19.23 39.73
C LEU A 576 35.66 -19.92 38.38
N PRO A 577 35.13 -21.14 38.19
CA PRO A 577 35.10 -21.77 36.87
C PRO A 577 34.28 -20.93 35.89
N LEU A 578 34.83 -20.71 34.71
CA LEU A 578 34.29 -19.85 33.68
C LEU A 578 33.95 -20.64 32.41
N GLY A 579 32.71 -20.45 31.93
CA GLY A 579 32.27 -20.84 30.60
C GLY A 579 32.25 -19.65 29.65
N PHE A 580 32.94 -19.74 28.53
CA PHE A 580 33.01 -18.68 27.54
C PHE A 580 32.12 -18.99 26.34
N THR A 581 30.94 -18.37 26.27
CA THR A 581 30.16 -18.37 25.02
C THR A 581 30.80 -17.43 24.01
N PHE A 582 31.34 -18.02 22.94
CA PHE A 582 32.00 -17.32 21.86
C PHE A 582 31.35 -17.71 20.54
N SER A 583 30.46 -16.85 20.05
CA SER A 583 29.52 -17.17 18.96
C SER A 583 30.13 -17.00 17.56
N PHE A 584 31.30 -17.58 17.34
CA PHE A 584 31.99 -17.56 16.06
C PHE A 584 32.43 -18.98 15.66
N PRO A 585 32.70 -19.23 14.37
CA PRO A 585 33.21 -20.50 13.91
C PRO A 585 34.59 -20.77 14.54
N CYS A 586 34.65 -21.78 15.41
CA CYS A 586 35.90 -22.21 16.04
C CYS A 586 36.14 -23.70 15.84
N GLN A 587 37.38 -24.05 15.54
CA GLN A 587 37.83 -25.44 15.63
C GLN A 587 38.22 -25.72 17.08
N GLN A 588 37.51 -26.64 17.72
CA GLN A 588 37.83 -27.08 19.06
C GLN A 588 38.66 -28.37 19.01
N ASN A 589 39.68 -28.45 19.86
CA ASN A 589 40.47 -29.67 20.08
C ASN A 589 40.15 -30.30 21.45
N SER A 590 39.64 -29.49 22.38
CA SER A 590 39.10 -29.89 23.67
C SER A 590 37.97 -28.92 24.06
N LEU A 591 37.38 -29.12 25.24
CA LEU A 591 36.36 -28.19 25.74
C LEU A 591 36.95 -26.80 26.06
N ASP A 592 38.22 -26.72 26.45
CA ASP A 592 38.95 -25.52 26.88
C ASP A 592 40.00 -25.01 25.88
N GLU A 593 39.96 -25.48 24.62
CA GLU A 593 40.81 -25.02 23.52
C GLU A 593 39.94 -24.74 22.29
N SER A 594 39.99 -23.53 21.75
CA SER A 594 39.10 -23.09 20.68
C SER A 594 39.78 -22.10 19.73
N ILE A 595 40.17 -22.61 18.56
CA ILE A 595 40.86 -21.84 17.54
C ILE A 595 39.84 -21.11 16.67
N LEU A 596 39.87 -19.78 16.67
CA LEU A 596 38.97 -18.99 15.81
C LEU A 596 39.32 -19.20 14.34
N LEU A 597 38.38 -19.75 13.55
CA LEU A 597 38.60 -19.99 12.13
C LEU A 597 38.43 -18.72 11.30
N LYS A 598 37.35 -17.98 11.57
CA LYS A 598 37.01 -16.79 10.81
C LYS A 598 36.06 -15.90 11.58
N TRP A 599 36.26 -14.58 11.50
CA TRP A 599 35.28 -13.64 12.00
C TRP A 599 34.00 -13.62 11.17
N THR A 600 32.87 -13.43 11.86
CA THR A 600 31.54 -13.23 11.28
C THR A 600 30.83 -12.06 11.99
N LYS A 601 29.57 -11.76 11.63
CA LYS A 601 28.68 -10.83 12.38
C LYS A 601 29.25 -9.41 12.60
N GLY A 602 30.20 -8.97 11.77
CA GLY A 602 30.78 -7.62 11.78
C GLY A 602 32.06 -7.42 12.59
N PHE A 603 32.58 -8.45 13.28
CA PHE A 603 33.89 -8.40 13.95
C PHE A 603 35.04 -8.52 12.93
N LYS A 604 36.18 -7.86 13.21
CA LYS A 604 37.39 -7.91 12.38
C LYS A 604 38.69 -7.72 13.17
N ALA A 605 38.69 -7.94 14.48
CA ALA A 605 39.88 -7.73 15.31
C ALA A 605 41.08 -8.54 14.80
N SER A 606 42.21 -7.87 14.54
CA SER A 606 43.40 -8.50 13.95
C SER A 606 44.19 -9.31 14.99
N GLY A 607 44.78 -10.43 14.58
CA GLY A 607 45.55 -11.28 15.50
C GLY A 607 44.69 -12.26 16.32
N CYS A 608 43.42 -12.45 15.94
CA CYS A 608 42.55 -13.46 16.55
C CYS A 608 42.32 -14.69 15.66
N GLU A 609 42.19 -14.51 14.33
CA GLU A 609 41.93 -15.64 13.43
C GLU A 609 43.17 -16.56 13.36
N GLY A 610 42.98 -17.86 13.61
CA GLY A 610 44.04 -18.86 13.73
C GLY A 610 44.60 -19.03 15.14
N GLU A 611 44.19 -18.19 16.09
CA GLU A 611 44.65 -18.25 17.48
C GLU A 611 43.60 -18.88 18.40
N ASP A 612 44.06 -19.45 19.52
CA ASP A 612 43.18 -19.98 20.58
C ASP A 612 42.62 -18.83 21.42
N VAL A 613 41.29 -18.66 21.40
CA VAL A 613 40.60 -17.58 22.12
C VAL A 613 40.71 -17.71 23.64
N VAL A 614 40.96 -18.93 24.15
CA VAL A 614 41.20 -19.15 25.58
C VAL A 614 42.57 -18.61 25.97
N MET A 615 43.57 -18.83 25.11
CA MET A 615 44.92 -18.27 25.32
C MET A 615 44.88 -16.74 25.25
N LEU A 616 44.22 -16.16 24.25
CA LEU A 616 44.05 -14.70 24.15
C LEU A 616 43.38 -14.11 25.40
N LEU A 617 42.34 -14.77 25.93
CA LEU A 617 41.69 -14.36 27.17
C LEU A 617 42.62 -14.49 28.39
N LYS A 618 43.35 -15.60 28.51
CA LYS A 618 44.32 -15.83 29.59
C LYS A 618 45.45 -14.81 29.57
N GLU A 619 45.98 -14.48 28.39
CA GLU A 619 47.00 -13.45 28.22
C GLU A 619 46.50 -12.07 28.64
N ALA A 620 45.27 -11.70 28.26
CA ALA A 620 44.64 -10.45 28.69
C ALA A 620 44.41 -10.39 30.22
N ILE A 621 44.01 -11.52 30.85
CA ILE A 621 43.91 -11.62 32.31
C ILE A 621 45.29 -11.43 32.95
N HIS A 622 46.32 -12.08 32.41
CA HIS A 622 47.69 -11.99 32.91
C HIS A 622 48.26 -10.58 32.80
N ARG A 623 48.04 -9.88 31.67
CA ARG A 623 48.46 -8.47 31.47
C ARG A 623 47.93 -7.52 32.54
N ARG A 624 46.79 -7.86 33.15
CA ARG A 624 46.11 -6.99 34.11
C ARG A 624 46.49 -7.23 35.58
N GLU A 625 46.95 -8.43 35.92
CA GLU A 625 47.40 -8.80 37.29
C GLU A 625 46.40 -8.52 38.44
N GLU A 626 45.09 -8.45 38.17
CA GLU A 626 44.07 -8.10 39.19
C GLU A 626 43.30 -9.30 39.76
N PHE A 627 43.11 -10.37 38.99
CA PHE A 627 42.34 -11.56 39.36
C PHE A 627 42.76 -12.76 38.50
N ASP A 628 42.34 -13.96 38.89
CA ASP A 628 42.60 -15.21 38.16
C ASP A 628 41.28 -15.96 37.92
N LEU A 629 41.17 -16.65 36.78
CA LEU A 629 39.97 -17.40 36.37
C LEU A 629 40.32 -18.75 35.75
N ASP A 630 39.57 -19.77 36.14
CA ASP A 630 39.64 -21.10 35.53
C ASP A 630 38.71 -21.17 34.32
N VAL A 631 39.23 -20.93 33.12
CA VAL A 631 38.46 -21.08 31.87
C VAL A 631 38.31 -22.58 31.56
N VAL A 632 37.11 -23.11 31.80
CA VAL A 632 36.82 -24.55 31.71
C VAL A 632 36.24 -24.96 30.37
N ALA A 633 35.51 -24.05 29.72
CA ALA A 633 34.82 -24.35 28.49
C ALA A 633 34.72 -23.14 27.57
N VAL A 634 34.88 -23.35 26.26
CA VAL A 634 34.41 -22.44 25.21
C VAL A 634 33.23 -23.08 24.50
N VAL A 635 32.17 -22.32 24.30
CA VAL A 635 30.90 -22.83 23.79
C VAL A 635 30.35 -21.90 22.72
N ASN A 636 29.70 -22.46 21.70
CA ASN A 636 28.94 -21.66 20.74
C ASN A 636 27.58 -21.26 21.35
N ASP A 637 27.00 -20.14 20.94
CA ASP A 637 25.68 -19.70 21.43
C ASP A 637 24.58 -20.72 21.17
N THR A 638 24.59 -21.39 20.02
CA THR A 638 23.64 -22.47 19.71
C THR A 638 23.69 -23.57 20.76
N VAL A 639 24.90 -24.01 21.16
CA VAL A 639 25.12 -25.06 22.16
C VAL A 639 24.71 -24.58 23.55
N GLY A 640 25.06 -23.34 23.91
CA GLY A 640 24.59 -22.72 25.14
C GLY A 640 23.05 -22.71 25.21
N THR A 641 22.39 -22.26 24.15
CA THR A 641 20.91 -22.23 24.08
C THR A 641 20.30 -23.63 24.19
N MET A 642 20.85 -24.63 23.49
CA MET A 642 20.42 -26.03 23.62
C MET A 642 20.53 -26.51 25.07
N MET A 643 21.64 -26.21 25.74
CA MET A 643 21.90 -26.65 27.11
C MET A 643 21.03 -25.92 28.14
N THR A 644 20.76 -24.62 27.92
CA THR A 644 19.79 -23.85 28.72
C THR A 644 18.42 -24.52 28.69
N CYS A 645 17.92 -24.82 27.50
CA CYS A 645 16.61 -25.46 27.31
C CYS A 645 16.62 -26.93 27.74
N GLY A 646 17.73 -27.65 27.56
CA GLY A 646 17.93 -29.03 28.02
C GLY A 646 17.89 -29.21 29.52
N TYR A 647 18.19 -28.17 30.30
CA TYR A 647 18.01 -28.19 31.74
C TYR A 647 16.53 -28.22 32.16
N GLU A 648 15.64 -27.67 31.33
CA GLU A 648 14.20 -27.57 31.58
C GLU A 648 13.43 -28.71 30.91
N ASP A 649 13.80 -29.08 29.69
CA ASP A 649 13.22 -30.20 28.94
C ASP A 649 14.29 -31.22 28.54
N PRO A 650 14.25 -32.45 29.08
CA PRO A 650 15.22 -33.50 28.73
C PRO A 650 15.13 -33.99 27.28
N HIS A 651 14.09 -33.62 26.51
CA HIS A 651 14.01 -33.90 25.08
C HIS A 651 14.74 -32.86 24.22
N CYS A 652 15.30 -31.81 24.82
CA CYS A 652 15.99 -30.76 24.08
C CYS A 652 17.38 -31.23 23.64
N GLU A 653 17.50 -31.55 22.35
CA GLU A 653 18.72 -32.08 21.74
C GLU A 653 19.17 -31.26 20.52
N VAL A 654 18.54 -30.11 20.31
CA VAL A 654 18.83 -29.19 19.21
C VAL A 654 18.84 -27.76 19.74
N GLY A 655 19.84 -26.98 19.34
CA GLY A 655 19.90 -25.54 19.57
C GLY A 655 19.75 -24.77 18.27
N LEU A 656 19.01 -23.67 18.29
CA LEU A 656 18.76 -22.80 17.15
C LEU A 656 18.96 -21.33 17.53
N ILE A 657 19.70 -20.61 16.70
CA ILE A 657 19.83 -19.15 16.79
C ILE A 657 19.27 -18.52 15.51
N VAL A 658 18.36 -17.56 15.68
CA VAL A 658 17.87 -16.70 14.58
C VAL A 658 17.77 -15.25 15.08
N GLY A 659 18.88 -14.54 15.00
CA GLY A 659 19.05 -13.14 15.45
C GLY A 659 19.82 -12.33 14.42
N THR A 660 20.94 -11.72 14.83
CA THR A 660 21.87 -11.05 13.90
C THR A 660 22.41 -12.03 12.86
N GLY A 661 22.84 -13.22 13.31
CA GLY A 661 23.17 -14.36 12.47
C GLY A 661 22.13 -15.48 12.59
N SER A 662 22.36 -16.59 11.91
CA SER A 662 21.59 -17.81 12.10
C SER A 662 22.49 -19.04 12.10
N ASN A 663 22.34 -19.87 13.12
CA ASN A 663 23.10 -21.12 13.27
C ASN A 663 22.27 -22.18 14.02
N ALA A 664 22.66 -23.45 13.91
CA ALA A 664 22.08 -24.53 14.68
C ALA A 664 23.14 -25.52 15.17
N CYS A 665 22.81 -26.25 16.24
CA CYS A 665 23.57 -27.38 16.75
C CYS A 665 22.64 -28.52 17.15
N TYR A 666 23.16 -29.73 17.26
CA TYR A 666 22.38 -30.87 17.77
C TYR A 666 23.26 -31.98 18.34
N MET A 667 22.67 -32.88 19.12
CA MET A 667 23.34 -34.09 19.61
C MET A 667 23.44 -35.15 18.51
N GLU A 668 24.66 -35.39 18.02
CA GLU A 668 25.01 -36.41 17.04
C GLU A 668 25.55 -37.67 17.73
N GLU A 669 25.39 -38.83 17.10
CA GLU A 669 25.96 -40.10 17.54
C GLU A 669 27.47 -40.12 17.27
N MET A 670 28.30 -40.49 18.25
CA MET A 670 29.77 -40.43 18.12
C MET A 670 30.30 -41.22 16.92
N ARG A 671 29.69 -42.36 16.59
CA ARG A 671 30.00 -43.15 15.39
C ARG A 671 29.91 -42.39 14.05
N ASN A 672 29.18 -41.27 14.01
CA ASN A 672 29.03 -40.44 12.83
C ASN A 672 30.03 -39.27 12.82
N VAL A 673 30.70 -38.95 13.93
CA VAL A 673 31.62 -37.82 14.06
C VAL A 673 33.05 -38.28 13.77
N GLU A 674 33.36 -38.55 12.50
CA GLU A 674 34.65 -39.15 12.08
C GLU A 674 35.89 -38.27 12.38
N LEU A 675 35.67 -37.02 12.79
CA LEU A 675 36.71 -36.06 13.16
C LEU A 675 37.26 -36.26 14.57
N VAL A 676 36.52 -36.96 15.44
CA VAL A 676 36.92 -37.23 16.82
C VAL A 676 37.07 -38.73 17.01
N GLU A 677 38.12 -39.16 17.70
CA GLU A 677 38.30 -40.59 18.00
C GLU A 677 37.27 -41.09 19.03
N GLY A 678 36.66 -42.24 18.74
CA GLY A 678 35.69 -42.92 19.61
C GLY A 678 34.31 -43.06 18.96
N GLU A 679 33.67 -44.22 19.16
CA GLU A 679 32.36 -44.53 18.57
C GLU A 679 31.21 -44.54 19.60
N GLU A 680 31.53 -44.53 20.89
CA GLU A 680 30.54 -44.66 21.97
C GLU A 680 30.02 -43.31 22.45
N GLY A 681 28.70 -43.23 22.67
CA GLY A 681 28.03 -42.05 23.20
C GLY A 681 27.63 -41.05 22.11
N ARG A 682 27.47 -39.79 22.51
CA ARG A 682 26.99 -38.71 21.67
C ARG A 682 27.85 -37.47 21.86
N MET A 683 27.86 -36.58 20.88
CA MET A 683 28.50 -35.28 20.98
C MET A 683 27.62 -34.22 20.34
N CYS A 684 27.52 -33.06 20.99
CA CYS A 684 26.92 -31.90 20.37
C CYS A 684 27.81 -31.42 19.21
N VAL A 685 27.19 -31.19 18.06
CA VAL A 685 27.85 -30.70 16.85
C VAL A 685 27.32 -29.31 16.53
N ASN A 686 28.22 -28.34 16.44
CA ASN A 686 27.93 -27.01 15.92
C ASN A 686 27.97 -27.04 14.39
N MET A 687 26.82 -26.84 13.73
CA MET A 687 26.74 -27.04 12.28
C MET A 687 27.51 -25.97 11.50
N GLU A 688 27.56 -24.73 12.01
CA GLU A 688 27.91 -23.54 11.22
C GLU A 688 27.14 -23.49 9.90
N TRP A 689 25.82 -23.72 10.00
CA TRP A 689 24.96 -23.94 8.83
C TRP A 689 24.80 -22.70 7.93
N GLY A 690 25.28 -21.54 8.40
CA GLY A 690 25.13 -20.27 7.70
C GLY A 690 25.85 -20.27 6.36
N ALA A 691 26.95 -21.04 6.28
CA ALA A 691 27.75 -21.27 5.07
C ALA A 691 27.09 -22.23 4.06
N PHE A 692 25.94 -22.83 4.37
CA PHE A 692 25.20 -23.64 3.40
C PHE A 692 24.95 -22.83 2.11
N GLY A 693 25.20 -23.44 0.95
CA GLY A 693 25.13 -22.76 -0.34
C GLY A 693 26.40 -22.02 -0.79
N ASP A 694 27.43 -21.87 0.06
CA ASP A 694 28.71 -21.22 -0.32
C ASP A 694 29.43 -21.93 -1.48
N ASN A 695 29.17 -23.23 -1.66
CA ASN A 695 29.64 -24.04 -2.80
C ASN A 695 28.74 -23.94 -4.05
N GLY A 696 27.72 -23.08 -4.04
CA GLY A 696 26.76 -22.89 -5.13
C GLY A 696 25.54 -23.80 -5.10
N CYS A 697 25.42 -24.72 -4.12
CA CYS A 697 24.29 -25.64 -4.05
C CYS A 697 22.93 -25.00 -3.72
N LEU A 698 22.86 -23.69 -3.54
CA LEU A 698 21.61 -22.93 -3.37
C LEU A 698 21.41 -21.84 -4.42
N ASP A 699 22.25 -21.77 -5.46
CA ASP A 699 22.20 -20.67 -6.44
C ASP A 699 20.88 -20.64 -7.24
N ASP A 700 20.15 -21.76 -7.33
CA ASP A 700 18.80 -21.86 -7.90
C ASP A 700 17.68 -21.32 -7.01
N PHE A 701 17.94 -21.12 -5.72
CA PHE A 701 16.99 -20.51 -4.75
C PHE A 701 17.34 -19.06 -4.42
N ARG A 702 18.47 -18.55 -4.92
CA ARG A 702 18.90 -17.17 -4.74
C ARG A 702 18.32 -16.29 -5.83
N THR A 703 17.90 -15.10 -5.43
CA THR A 703 17.44 -14.05 -6.34
C THR A 703 18.56 -13.05 -6.63
N GLU A 704 18.35 -12.18 -7.61
CA GLU A 704 19.23 -11.04 -7.86
C GLU A 704 19.43 -10.14 -6.63
N PHE A 705 18.42 -10.06 -5.75
CA PHE A 705 18.50 -9.30 -4.50
C PHE A 705 19.44 -9.98 -3.49
N ASP A 706 19.41 -11.31 -3.40
CA ASP A 706 20.32 -12.07 -2.53
C ASP A 706 21.78 -11.97 -3.02
N VAL A 707 21.97 -11.97 -4.34
CA VAL A 707 23.29 -11.74 -4.96
C VAL A 707 23.80 -10.33 -4.65
N ALA A 708 22.96 -9.30 -4.82
CA ALA A 708 23.33 -7.93 -4.50
C ALA A 708 23.69 -7.72 -3.03
N VAL A 709 22.95 -8.36 -2.10
CA VAL A 709 23.28 -8.33 -0.66
C VAL A 709 24.60 -9.04 -0.37
N ASP A 710 24.85 -10.18 -1.01
CA ASP A 710 26.09 -10.95 -0.86
C ASP A 710 27.33 -10.20 -1.36
N GLU A 711 27.29 -9.66 -2.58
CA GLU A 711 28.40 -8.92 -3.20
C GLU A 711 28.81 -7.68 -2.40
N LEU A 712 27.83 -7.04 -1.77
CA LEU A 712 28.02 -5.80 -1.03
C LEU A 712 28.29 -6.01 0.47
N SER A 713 28.26 -7.26 0.96
CA SER A 713 28.49 -7.57 2.37
C SER A 713 29.98 -7.50 2.74
N LEU A 714 30.27 -7.62 4.04
CA LEU A 714 31.65 -7.68 4.55
C LEU A 714 32.39 -8.99 4.19
N ASN A 715 31.64 -10.00 3.75
CA ASN A 715 32.08 -11.37 3.47
C ASN A 715 31.42 -11.92 2.19
N PRO A 716 31.74 -11.36 1.01
CA PRO A 716 31.14 -11.81 -0.25
C PRO A 716 31.42 -13.27 -0.56
N GLY A 717 30.41 -13.98 -1.09
CA GLY A 717 30.48 -15.40 -1.43
C GLY A 717 30.46 -16.34 -0.22
N ARG A 718 30.27 -15.80 1.00
CA ARG A 718 30.22 -16.56 2.25
C ARG A 718 28.90 -16.37 2.97
N GLN A 719 28.56 -17.30 3.84
CA GLN A 719 27.36 -17.26 4.68
C GLN A 719 26.06 -17.10 3.86
N ARG A 720 25.99 -17.72 2.67
CA ARG A 720 24.89 -17.48 1.72
C ARG A 720 23.52 -17.87 2.28
N PHE A 721 23.42 -18.96 3.03
CA PHE A 721 22.17 -19.37 3.67
C PHE A 721 21.77 -18.43 4.82
N GLU A 722 22.72 -18.02 5.66
CA GLU A 722 22.49 -17.04 6.73
C GLU A 722 21.97 -15.72 6.16
N LYS A 723 22.52 -15.25 5.03
CA LYS A 723 22.10 -14.02 4.36
C LYS A 723 20.65 -14.02 3.90
N MET A 724 20.06 -15.20 3.68
CA MET A 724 18.64 -15.33 3.31
C MET A 724 17.71 -15.47 4.52
N ILE A 725 18.24 -15.53 5.74
CA ILE A 725 17.48 -15.86 6.96
C ILE A 725 17.61 -14.80 8.06
N SER A 726 18.82 -14.33 8.35
CA SER A 726 19.08 -13.60 9.60
C SER A 726 18.72 -12.11 9.54
N GLY A 727 18.45 -11.53 10.72
CA GLY A 727 18.00 -10.15 10.86
C GLY A 727 18.99 -9.10 10.37
N MET A 728 20.29 -9.43 10.25
CA MET A 728 21.30 -8.54 9.68
C MET A 728 21.08 -8.29 8.18
N TYR A 729 20.47 -9.25 7.46
CA TYR A 729 20.42 -9.24 6.00
C TYR A 729 19.01 -9.11 5.42
N LEU A 730 17.96 -9.55 6.13
CA LEU A 730 16.58 -9.44 5.63
C LEU A 730 16.20 -8.00 5.27
N GLY A 731 16.62 -7.03 6.09
CA GLY A 731 16.39 -5.61 5.83
C GLY A 731 17.06 -5.12 4.56
N GLU A 732 18.23 -5.65 4.22
CA GLU A 732 18.94 -5.30 2.98
C GLU A 732 18.30 -5.95 1.76
N ILE A 733 17.75 -7.16 1.86
CA ILE A 733 16.97 -7.77 0.77
C ILE A 733 15.74 -6.91 0.49
N VAL A 734 14.98 -6.54 1.53
CA VAL A 734 13.85 -5.61 1.42
C VAL A 734 14.30 -4.30 0.77
N ARG A 735 15.35 -3.66 1.29
CA ARG A 735 15.85 -2.38 0.76
C ARG A 735 16.19 -2.46 -0.74
N ASN A 736 16.83 -3.53 -1.20
CA ASN A 736 17.17 -3.70 -2.61
C ASN A 736 15.92 -3.90 -3.50
N ILE A 737 14.92 -4.64 -3.03
CA ILE A 737 13.62 -4.78 -3.73
C ILE A 737 12.93 -3.41 -3.83
N LEU A 738 12.89 -2.64 -2.75
CA LEU A 738 12.28 -1.30 -2.75
C LEU A 738 13.02 -0.34 -3.69
N ILE A 739 14.35 -0.45 -3.80
CA ILE A 739 15.14 0.30 -4.78
C ILE A 739 14.76 -0.09 -6.22
N ASP A 740 14.63 -1.39 -6.52
CA ASP A 740 14.20 -1.85 -7.85
C ASP A 740 12.80 -1.32 -8.20
N PHE A 741 11.84 -1.49 -7.28
CA PHE A 741 10.48 -1.00 -7.46
C PHE A 741 10.46 0.51 -7.67
N THR A 742 11.27 1.25 -6.92
CA THR A 742 11.39 2.70 -7.10
C THR A 742 12.01 3.04 -8.46
N LYS A 743 13.09 2.37 -8.89
CA LYS A 743 13.69 2.61 -10.22
C LYS A 743 12.70 2.39 -11.37
N ARG A 744 11.83 1.39 -11.22
CA ARG A 744 10.80 1.03 -12.20
C ARG A 744 9.51 1.85 -12.08
N GLY A 745 9.46 2.85 -11.19
CA GLY A 745 8.27 3.68 -10.98
C GLY A 745 7.09 2.96 -10.30
N LEU A 746 7.33 1.80 -9.69
CA LEU A 746 6.33 0.98 -8.99
C LEU A 746 6.13 1.39 -7.52
N LEU A 747 7.01 2.25 -7.00
CA LEU A 747 7.02 2.70 -5.60
C LEU A 747 7.60 4.12 -5.50
N PHE A 748 7.20 4.88 -4.48
CA PHE A 748 7.72 6.21 -4.12
C PHE A 748 7.77 7.19 -5.31
N ARG A 749 6.81 7.08 -6.24
CA ARG A 749 6.71 7.91 -7.45
C ARG A 749 7.99 7.91 -8.31
N GLY A 750 8.75 6.82 -8.28
CA GLY A 750 9.99 6.72 -9.04
C GLY A 750 11.21 7.40 -8.41
N ARG A 751 11.10 7.97 -7.21
CA ARG A 751 12.14 8.82 -6.61
C ARG A 751 12.91 8.09 -5.53
N ILE A 752 14.16 7.73 -5.82
CA ILE A 752 15.05 7.11 -4.83
C ILE A 752 15.57 8.20 -3.88
N SER A 753 15.16 8.15 -2.62
CA SER A 753 15.68 9.04 -1.58
C SER A 753 17.09 8.63 -1.11
N GLU A 754 17.86 9.56 -0.56
CA GLU A 754 19.17 9.24 0.04
C GLU A 754 19.02 8.28 1.24
N ARG A 755 17.90 8.36 1.97
CA ARG A 755 17.59 7.45 3.06
C ARG A 755 17.40 6.02 2.54
N LEU A 756 16.71 5.81 1.42
CA LEU A 756 16.55 4.49 0.82
C LEU A 756 17.89 3.87 0.36
N LYS A 757 18.87 4.71 0.02
CA LYS A 757 20.25 4.25 -0.32
C LYS A 757 21.08 3.86 0.91
N THR A 758 20.65 4.26 2.11
CA THR A 758 21.39 4.00 3.36
C THR A 758 21.24 2.53 3.74
N ARG A 759 22.37 1.80 3.78
CA ARG A 759 22.40 0.39 4.20
C ARG A 759 22.04 0.26 5.68
N GLY A 760 21.34 -0.82 6.01
CA GLY A 760 20.91 -1.13 7.38
C GLY A 760 19.72 -0.29 7.87
N ILE A 761 19.07 0.50 7.01
CA ILE A 761 17.93 1.34 7.40
C ILE A 761 16.71 0.53 7.87
N PHE A 762 16.56 -0.71 7.39
CA PHE A 762 15.50 -1.63 7.81
C PHE A 762 16.02 -2.64 8.82
N GLU A 763 16.25 -2.19 10.05
CA GLU A 763 16.59 -3.09 11.17
C GLU A 763 15.47 -4.11 11.45
N THR A 764 15.81 -5.25 12.06
CA THR A 764 14.86 -6.30 12.48
C THR A 764 13.65 -5.74 13.25
N LYS A 765 13.90 -4.72 14.09
CA LYS A 765 12.84 -4.04 14.85
C LYS A 765 11.79 -3.42 13.91
N PHE A 766 12.23 -2.71 12.87
CA PHE A 766 11.31 -2.06 11.93
C PHE A 766 10.59 -3.07 11.05
N LEU A 767 11.26 -4.14 10.60
CA LEU A 767 10.60 -5.24 9.88
C LEU A 767 9.47 -5.86 10.72
N SER A 768 9.79 -6.19 11.99
CA SER A 768 8.83 -6.77 12.93
C SER A 768 7.65 -5.83 13.23
N GLN A 769 7.91 -4.52 13.33
CA GLN A 769 6.86 -3.52 13.50
C GLN A 769 5.98 -3.44 12.25
N ILE A 770 6.55 -3.28 11.06
CA ILE A 770 5.80 -3.16 9.79
C ILE A 770 4.84 -4.33 9.57
N GLU A 771 5.23 -5.54 9.97
CA GLU A 771 4.42 -6.75 9.81
C GLU A 771 3.43 -7.05 10.96
N SER A 772 3.41 -6.23 12.01
CA SER A 772 2.51 -6.44 13.14
C SER A 772 1.04 -6.40 12.74
N ASP A 773 0.28 -7.42 13.13
CA ASP A 773 -1.16 -7.55 12.85
C ASP A 773 -1.99 -6.48 13.57
N CYS A 774 -1.47 -5.97 14.70
CA CYS A 774 -2.14 -4.97 15.52
C CYS A 774 -1.90 -3.53 15.02
N LEU A 775 -1.03 -3.32 14.03
CA LEU A 775 -0.75 -1.99 13.51
C LEU A 775 -1.68 -1.63 12.35
N ALA A 776 -2.32 -0.47 12.48
CA ALA A 776 -3.01 0.16 11.37
C ALA A 776 -1.99 0.64 10.34
N LEU A 777 -2.37 0.70 9.06
CA LEU A 777 -1.49 1.14 7.97
C LEU A 777 -0.91 2.56 8.18
N LEU A 778 -1.65 3.44 8.88
CA LEU A 778 -1.16 4.76 9.29
C LEU A 778 0.11 4.69 10.16
N GLN A 779 0.24 3.64 10.98
CA GLN A 779 1.43 3.43 11.81
C GLN A 779 2.60 2.88 10.99
N VAL A 780 2.35 2.01 10.01
CA VAL A 780 3.36 1.58 9.02
C VAL A 780 3.90 2.80 8.28
N ARG A 781 3.02 3.69 7.83
CA ARG A 781 3.39 4.96 7.20
C ARG A 781 4.21 5.86 8.13
N ALA A 782 3.85 5.93 9.42
CA ALA A 782 4.60 6.70 10.40
C ALA A 782 6.03 6.15 10.59
N ILE A 783 6.20 4.83 10.60
CA ILE A 783 7.52 4.18 10.65
C ILE A 783 8.34 4.55 9.41
N LEU A 784 7.77 4.42 8.21
CA LEU A 784 8.48 4.77 6.97
C LEU A 784 8.88 6.25 6.93
N ARG A 785 8.00 7.15 7.38
CA ARG A 785 8.32 8.58 7.54
C ARG A 785 9.40 8.82 8.57
N HIS A 786 9.40 8.09 9.69
CA HIS A 786 10.45 8.16 10.70
C HIS A 786 11.81 7.72 10.15
N LEU A 787 11.84 6.73 9.26
CA LEU A 787 13.03 6.33 8.50
C LEU A 787 13.45 7.39 7.46
N GLY A 788 12.62 8.40 7.21
CA GLY A 788 12.87 9.46 6.22
C GLY A 788 12.46 9.06 4.80
N LEU A 789 11.51 8.13 4.67
CA LEU A 789 10.89 7.75 3.41
C LEU A 789 9.54 8.46 3.30
N GLU A 790 9.40 9.32 2.29
CA GLU A 790 8.12 9.95 1.97
C GLU A 790 7.18 8.90 1.36
N SER A 791 6.37 8.27 2.20
CA SER A 791 5.43 7.23 1.78
C SER A 791 3.98 7.73 1.74
N THR A 792 3.26 7.24 0.74
CA THR A 792 1.80 7.17 0.70
C THR A 792 1.30 5.93 1.46
N CYS A 793 -0.01 5.78 1.63
CA CYS A 793 -0.59 4.55 2.15
C CYS A 793 -0.35 3.36 1.19
N ASP A 794 -0.55 3.55 -0.12
CA ASP A 794 -0.24 2.54 -1.15
C ASP A 794 1.24 2.10 -1.09
N ASP A 795 2.17 3.04 -0.94
CA ASP A 795 3.59 2.70 -0.74
C ASP A 795 3.79 1.85 0.52
N SER A 796 3.03 2.14 1.58
CA SER A 796 3.13 1.43 2.87
C SER A 796 2.58 0.00 2.76
N ILE A 797 1.52 -0.23 1.99
CA ILE A 797 1.02 -1.57 1.64
C ILE A 797 2.10 -2.35 0.90
N ILE A 798 2.67 -1.76 -0.16
CA ILE A 798 3.68 -2.42 -0.99
C ILE A 798 4.92 -2.76 -0.16
N VAL A 799 5.39 -1.85 0.70
CA VAL A 799 6.53 -2.14 1.60
C VAL A 799 6.19 -3.27 2.57
N LYS A 800 4.99 -3.26 3.18
CA LYS A 800 4.56 -4.34 4.06
C LYS A 800 4.50 -5.69 3.35
N GLU A 801 4.00 -5.71 2.11
CA GLU A 801 3.96 -6.91 1.27
C GLU A 801 5.36 -7.46 0.99
N VAL A 802 6.30 -6.58 0.61
CA VAL A 802 7.70 -6.95 0.38
C VAL A 802 8.33 -7.56 1.64
N CYS A 803 8.16 -6.92 2.80
CA CYS A 803 8.63 -7.46 4.08
C CYS A 803 8.06 -8.87 4.33
N THR A 804 6.74 -9.02 4.18
CA THR A 804 6.02 -10.28 4.43
C THR A 804 6.57 -11.41 3.56
N VAL A 805 6.80 -11.17 2.26
CA VAL A 805 7.34 -12.17 1.34
C VAL A 805 8.77 -12.58 1.74
N VAL A 806 9.62 -11.61 2.08
CA VAL A 806 11.02 -11.86 2.47
C VAL A 806 11.10 -12.63 3.80
N ALA A 807 10.36 -12.18 4.82
CA ALA A 807 10.35 -12.82 6.15
C ALA A 807 9.75 -14.23 6.09
N ARG A 808 8.69 -14.44 5.32
CA ARG A 808 8.10 -15.78 5.12
C ARG A 808 9.10 -16.74 4.47
N ARG A 809 9.78 -16.32 3.39
CA ARG A 809 10.82 -17.13 2.75
C ARG A 809 11.93 -17.50 3.73
N ALA A 810 12.40 -16.54 4.52
CA ALA A 810 13.43 -16.74 5.53
C ALA A 810 13.02 -17.80 6.58
N ALA A 811 11.79 -17.72 7.08
CA ALA A 811 11.24 -18.70 8.02
C ALA A 811 11.11 -20.10 7.39
N GLN A 812 10.69 -20.19 6.13
CA GLN A 812 10.57 -21.46 5.42
C GLN A 812 11.94 -22.11 5.14
N LEU A 813 12.95 -21.32 4.74
CA LEU A 813 14.32 -21.81 4.55
C LEU A 813 14.92 -22.32 5.87
N CYS A 814 14.75 -21.57 6.95
CA CYS A 814 15.14 -22.00 8.30
C CYS A 814 14.43 -23.30 8.70
N GLY A 815 13.12 -23.40 8.42
CA GLY A 815 12.33 -24.60 8.67
C GLY A 815 12.77 -25.81 7.85
N ALA A 816 13.17 -25.63 6.60
CA ALA A 816 13.73 -26.70 5.77
C ALA A 816 15.09 -27.20 6.29
N GLY A 817 15.95 -26.29 6.76
CA GLY A 817 17.20 -26.65 7.44
C GLY A 817 16.94 -27.44 8.73
N MET A 818 16.04 -26.95 9.57
CA MET A 818 15.67 -27.62 10.83
C MET A 818 14.99 -28.97 10.60
N ALA A 819 14.15 -29.10 9.58
CA ALA A 819 13.54 -30.36 9.17
C ALA A 819 14.59 -31.42 8.81
N ALA A 820 15.71 -31.02 8.20
CA ALA A 820 16.82 -31.93 7.90
C ALA A 820 17.49 -32.43 9.19
N VAL A 821 17.72 -31.54 10.15
CA VAL A 821 18.35 -31.88 11.44
C VAL A 821 17.51 -32.89 12.22
N VAL A 822 16.21 -32.64 12.42
CA VAL A 822 15.36 -33.53 13.22
C VAL A 822 15.13 -34.87 12.56
N ASP A 823 15.00 -34.93 11.22
CA ASP A 823 14.90 -36.22 10.53
C ASP A 823 16.23 -36.99 10.56
N LYS A 824 17.37 -36.30 10.48
CA LYS A 824 18.68 -36.96 10.64
C LYS A 824 18.80 -37.60 12.02
N ILE A 825 18.42 -36.91 13.10
CA ILE A 825 18.42 -37.48 14.46
C ILE A 825 17.51 -38.73 14.51
N ARG A 826 16.32 -38.63 13.93
CA ARG A 826 15.36 -39.75 13.88
C ARG A 826 15.95 -40.96 13.14
N GLU A 827 16.56 -40.72 11.99
CA GLU A 827 17.13 -41.76 11.11
C GLU A 827 18.39 -42.38 11.70
N ASN A 828 19.29 -41.58 12.27
CA ASN A 828 20.49 -42.06 12.96
C ASN A 828 20.14 -43.03 14.09
N ARG A 829 18.98 -42.84 14.74
CA ARG A 829 18.48 -43.70 15.83
C ARG A 829 17.57 -44.83 15.35
N GLY A 830 17.31 -44.95 14.05
CA GLY A 830 16.43 -45.97 13.48
C GLY A 830 14.99 -45.88 13.97
N LEU A 831 14.50 -44.67 14.27
CA LEU A 831 13.18 -44.45 14.83
C LEU A 831 12.12 -44.21 13.73
N ASP A 832 10.94 -44.80 13.90
CA ASP A 832 9.79 -44.51 13.05
C ASP A 832 9.25 -43.09 13.29
N THR A 833 9.26 -42.65 14.55
CA THR A 833 8.86 -41.31 14.99
C THR A 833 9.84 -40.77 16.03
N LEU A 834 10.15 -39.48 15.98
CA LEU A 834 10.99 -38.80 16.97
C LEU A 834 10.19 -37.74 17.71
N LYS A 835 10.33 -37.68 19.04
CA LYS A 835 9.91 -36.52 19.84
C LYS A 835 11.17 -35.78 20.27
N VAL A 836 11.27 -34.50 19.93
CA VAL A 836 12.47 -33.69 20.20
C VAL A 836 12.09 -32.24 20.47
N THR A 837 12.86 -31.60 21.34
CA THR A 837 12.73 -30.17 21.62
C THR A 837 13.91 -29.40 21.03
N VAL A 838 13.62 -28.23 20.48
CA VAL A 838 14.61 -27.28 19.96
C VAL A 838 14.64 -26.07 20.89
N GLY A 839 15.77 -25.82 21.53
CA GLY A 839 16.00 -24.58 22.26
C GLY A 839 16.31 -23.46 21.28
N VAL A 840 15.54 -22.36 21.32
CA VAL A 840 15.66 -21.25 20.38
C VAL A 840 15.99 -19.94 21.09
N ASP A 841 16.89 -19.16 20.49
CA ASP A 841 17.12 -17.76 20.85
C ASP A 841 17.34 -16.90 19.59
N GLY A 842 17.27 -15.58 19.74
CA GLY A 842 17.52 -14.60 18.70
C GLY A 842 16.40 -13.58 18.54
N THR A 843 16.82 -12.34 18.26
CA THR A 843 15.92 -11.19 18.19
C THR A 843 14.90 -11.29 17.05
N LEU A 844 15.27 -11.84 15.90
CA LEU A 844 14.33 -12.00 14.78
C LEU A 844 13.26 -13.04 15.13
N TYR A 845 13.64 -14.18 15.70
CA TYR A 845 12.68 -15.20 16.12
C TYR A 845 11.69 -14.67 17.17
N LYS A 846 12.19 -13.98 18.20
CA LYS A 846 11.40 -13.49 19.33
C LYS A 846 10.50 -12.30 18.98
N LEU A 847 10.98 -11.36 18.15
CA LEU A 847 10.27 -10.10 17.89
C LEU A 847 9.37 -10.15 16.66
N HIS A 848 9.69 -11.00 15.68
CA HIS A 848 8.94 -11.02 14.42
C HIS A 848 7.59 -11.72 14.59
N PRO A 849 6.46 -11.08 14.22
CA PRO A 849 5.12 -11.60 14.52
C PRO A 849 4.84 -12.97 13.88
N HIS A 850 5.41 -13.23 12.70
CA HIS A 850 5.08 -14.40 11.89
C HIS A 850 6.20 -15.45 11.75
N PHE A 851 7.45 -15.11 12.12
CA PHE A 851 8.61 -15.92 11.74
C PHE A 851 8.58 -17.30 12.41
N ALA A 852 8.43 -17.33 13.73
CA ALA A 852 8.39 -18.57 14.51
C ALA A 852 7.27 -19.50 14.02
N LYS A 853 6.06 -18.95 13.87
CA LYS A 853 4.88 -19.69 13.39
C LYS A 853 5.12 -20.35 12.03
N VAL A 854 5.56 -19.58 11.03
CA VAL A 854 5.82 -20.09 9.68
C VAL A 854 6.92 -21.14 9.69
N MET A 855 7.98 -20.95 10.49
CA MET A 855 9.06 -21.91 10.61
C MET A 855 8.56 -23.23 11.21
N HIS A 856 7.76 -23.18 12.30
CA HIS A 856 7.17 -24.37 12.93
C HIS A 856 6.26 -25.14 11.96
N GLU A 857 5.39 -24.43 11.25
CA GLU A 857 4.50 -25.01 10.23
C GLU A 857 5.32 -25.70 9.12
N THR A 858 6.43 -25.08 8.71
CA THR A 858 7.32 -25.63 7.68
C THR A 858 8.03 -26.90 8.18
N VAL A 859 8.58 -26.90 9.41
CA VAL A 859 9.21 -28.09 10.00
C VAL A 859 8.21 -29.25 10.08
N LYS A 860 6.99 -28.96 10.52
CA LYS A 860 5.92 -29.97 10.63
C LYS A 860 5.52 -30.57 9.28
N ASP A 861 5.44 -29.77 8.22
CA ASP A 861 5.12 -30.26 6.87
C ASP A 861 6.26 -31.09 6.26
N LEU A 862 7.51 -30.66 6.47
CA LEU A 862 8.68 -31.27 5.83
C LEU A 862 9.24 -32.47 6.61
N ALA A 863 9.04 -32.54 7.93
CA ALA A 863 9.44 -33.66 8.80
C ALA A 863 8.23 -34.21 9.59
N PRO A 864 7.20 -34.76 8.91
CA PRO A 864 5.94 -35.16 9.55
C PRO A 864 6.07 -36.35 10.52
N LYS A 865 7.22 -37.03 10.54
CA LYS A 865 7.56 -38.11 11.48
C LYS A 865 8.24 -37.60 12.76
N CYS A 866 8.48 -36.30 12.88
CA CYS A 866 9.10 -35.68 14.02
C CYS A 866 8.08 -34.77 14.73
N ASP A 867 7.77 -35.07 15.99
CA ASP A 867 7.03 -34.21 16.90
C ASP A 867 8.02 -33.22 17.54
N VAL A 868 8.15 -32.05 16.91
CA VAL A 868 9.14 -31.03 17.29
C VAL A 868 8.48 -29.95 18.12
N SER A 869 8.99 -29.75 19.35
CA SER A 869 8.62 -28.61 20.21
C SER A 869 9.71 -27.54 20.17
N PHE A 870 9.34 -26.27 20.18
CA PHE A 870 10.29 -25.15 20.21
C PHE A 870 10.17 -24.43 21.54
N LEU A 871 11.26 -24.36 22.29
CA LEU A 871 11.33 -23.71 23.60
C LEU A 871 12.22 -22.48 23.50
N GLU A 872 11.66 -21.31 23.80
CA GLU A 872 12.42 -20.06 23.82
C GLU A 872 13.29 -19.97 25.06
N SER A 873 14.57 -19.61 24.89
CA SER A 873 15.45 -19.33 26.01
C SER A 873 15.23 -17.90 26.52
N GLU A 874 14.73 -17.73 27.75
CA GLU A 874 14.53 -16.41 28.36
C GLU A 874 15.87 -15.73 28.72
N ASP A 875 16.80 -16.49 29.30
CA ASP A 875 18.08 -15.98 29.83
C ASP A 875 19.24 -16.04 28.82
N GLY A 876 19.02 -16.69 27.67
CA GLY A 876 19.98 -16.86 26.57
C GLY A 876 21.08 -17.91 26.84
N SER A 877 22.12 -17.87 26.00
CA SER A 877 23.26 -18.81 25.98
C SER A 877 24.09 -18.85 27.28
N GLY A 878 24.12 -17.77 28.06
CA GLY A 878 24.95 -17.65 29.26
C GLY A 878 24.61 -18.67 30.37
N LYS A 879 23.33 -19.01 30.54
CA LYS A 879 22.89 -20.09 31.46
C LYS A 879 23.45 -21.43 31.03
N GLY A 880 23.40 -21.71 29.73
CA GLY A 880 23.91 -22.94 29.12
C GLY A 880 25.42 -23.07 29.24
N ALA A 881 26.17 -21.98 29.04
CA ALA A 881 27.62 -21.99 29.23
C ALA A 881 28.03 -22.36 30.67
N ALA A 882 27.31 -21.84 31.66
CA ALA A 882 27.51 -22.23 33.05
C ALA A 882 27.14 -23.70 33.31
N LEU A 883 26.06 -24.22 32.69
CA LEU A 883 25.69 -25.63 32.80
C LEU A 883 26.71 -26.55 32.14
N ILE A 884 27.25 -26.18 30.98
CA ILE A 884 28.34 -26.91 30.32
C ILE A 884 29.59 -26.93 31.21
N THR A 885 29.92 -25.78 31.81
CA THR A 885 31.02 -25.67 32.78
C THR A 885 30.80 -26.61 33.97
N ALA A 886 29.58 -26.65 34.53
CA ALA A 886 29.24 -27.54 35.63
C ALA A 886 29.39 -29.03 35.25
N VAL A 887 28.94 -29.41 34.06
CA VAL A 887 29.10 -30.77 33.52
C VAL A 887 30.58 -31.11 33.35
N ALA A 888 31.39 -30.18 32.84
CA ALA A 888 32.83 -30.36 32.64
C ALA A 888 33.59 -30.52 33.97
N CYS A 889 33.33 -29.67 34.95
CA CYS A 889 33.90 -29.79 36.30
C CYS A 889 33.55 -31.15 36.93
N ARG A 890 32.30 -31.59 36.80
CA ARG A 890 31.87 -32.92 37.27
C ARG A 890 32.62 -34.06 36.60
N ILE A 891 32.81 -34.02 35.27
CA ILE A 891 33.55 -35.07 34.55
C ILE A 891 35.01 -35.10 35.00
N ARG A 892 35.65 -33.93 35.18
CA ARG A 892 37.02 -33.83 35.75
C ARG A 892 37.10 -34.49 37.14
N GLU A 893 36.11 -34.27 38.01
CA GLU A 893 36.05 -34.90 39.35
C GLU A 893 35.78 -36.41 39.31
N ALA A 894 34.97 -36.89 38.36
CA ALA A 894 34.62 -38.30 38.22
C ALA A 894 35.76 -39.15 37.64
N GLY A 895 36.58 -38.59 36.73
CA GLY A 895 37.78 -39.25 36.18
C GLY A 895 38.98 -39.30 37.12
N GLN A 896 38.92 -38.62 38.28
CA GLN A 896 39.93 -38.68 39.34
C GLN A 896 39.61 -39.69 40.45
N ARG A 897 38.51 -40.45 40.33
CA ARG A 897 38.13 -41.58 41.20
C ARG A 897 38.29 -42.89 40.44
#